data_AF-A0A8H6DCI1-F1
#
_entry.id   AF-A0A8H6DCI1-F1
#
_cell.length_a   1.000
_cell.length_b   1.000
_cell.length_c   1.000
_cell.angle_alpha   90.00
_cell.angle_beta   90.00
_cell.angle_gamma   90.00
#
_symmetry.space_group_name_H-M   'P 1'
#
loop_
_entity.id
_entity.type
_entity.pdbx_description
1 polymer ?
#
loop_
_entity_poly.entity_id
_entity_poly.type
_entity_poly.pdbx_seq_one_letter_code
_entity_poly.pdbx_strand_id
1 'polypeptide(L)'
;MASIPSLVCEPAVSSNGMVNNTNKTLMDINTVEKSPDKGIPSYTVIDGRCVWHWVDELSEAEGWIVIDSPVPSFSGGGLFLHERTTLDEVRDVARSMSLKLAVSCQPQVVGAKGGIRFSPQHPQAPYVLERFIRDNASIIAQYWGTGADINTNHAIIDGHARAYCPLGTTTALDALRNSLGCVGSSPADVASLLKESVNATGWSLEEYCVGYVMAITLKELLTHQRPDLIGKVRLMIQGFGCVGTTFALAAKELGIGRVVGISSQYGFLINDDGIDCGAIDMARRIAVKNDTLQGYDARSFEAGLGQAELQSGWYITREIMSTDEKHLINFLACTRGEVFVPCAQRYILTSRVISTLADETFAQAPLGTRFIIAGANNVFDQGDCVADVASRLDSASICMLPEWVTNSGTANLFMRACSGLALKGYAVSNLEASATDTKSFVRAALSKAGYQQGNLAVWQACKDLAAARRKAGPVNLLGVKRMTHLTMRTSDVERATDAITTLYNAKSNTDRTLFQLPGSDDPTISIVQVPEDASPVDIGLSVHFSVYNLRKAREVLRANSIAFRERILDDKSTELILDPEQAGYPMSLCQAPPQEPSKDIFTCPSYALDSVVDSTIQLDHYASIMSDTAPKKVFHEQMLGFTHIRTFTVNAGSAPEGQDDGLMHVMGLPQDQQRVLILTEGLSPASIFSKLLSRKLRSHVHHIALEVRTVDPIFTAIRERGWNTTADKPSVDLATGFRQFFLCESEIGTILEFIERRDSAKTEVSVDVDSESVQQSTKGRGGSVIVSQYLGGPSPSWPDQVSISQETLFTLASLTKLPTTVAALQLVERQFITLDADVSDLLPDLGRQQIPVGWNADGSSILQKRRNPITLRQLLTHSSGCVYDFNNRDLKKLRRFQGTTVGNKFTIIGWFDHPLLFELGQGWEYGSGVDWAGKLVEQISGMPLEAYLKDHVWKPIGASSFTFCPDSPSNKHQIATLTHRNKSNWKLEVSPNKIGINIGLEDCFGGHAAYCSAADYMELLHSLLANDERILQKGSVDLMFQDYLLEESKRMLQIALKSQKLGVGDFYAGETYTWGFGGMVIEEAPGHDAPYARGPRTLVWGGYTNQFWYIDRSNAVCGLFMTHVFPSPDHEIQKLIRAFQQYFI
;
A
#
# COMPACT_ATOMS: atom_id res chain seq x y z
N MET A 1 -6.42 -71.46 16.74
CA MET A 1 -5.35 -72.48 16.80
C MET A 1 -4.11 -71.84 16.19
N ALA A 2 -2.94 -71.71 16.81
CA ALA A 2 -2.39 -72.05 18.12
C ALA A 2 -1.24 -71.04 18.35
N SER A 3 -1.30 -70.21 19.41
CA SER A 3 -0.53 -70.31 20.68
C SER A 3 0.97 -70.00 20.57
N ILE A 4 1.47 -69.01 21.33
CA ILE A 4 2.58 -69.16 22.31
C ILE A 4 2.35 -68.20 23.51
N PRO A 5 2.60 -68.62 24.78
CA PRO A 5 2.25 -67.88 26.00
C PRO A 5 3.44 -67.32 26.81
N SER A 6 3.12 -66.41 27.76
CA SER A 6 3.65 -66.26 29.14
C SER A 6 5.13 -65.85 29.38
N LEU A 7 5.54 -65.08 30.40
CA LEU A 7 4.94 -64.62 31.68
C LEU A 7 5.90 -63.61 32.38
N VAL A 8 5.36 -62.79 33.30
CA VAL A 8 5.95 -62.34 34.60
C VAL A 8 6.92 -61.14 34.56
N CYS A 9 6.77 -60.05 35.34
CA CYS A 9 5.89 -59.71 36.48
C CYS A 9 5.94 -58.19 36.77
N GLU A 10 4.78 -57.56 37.03
CA GLU A 10 4.62 -56.45 38.01
C GLU A 10 4.63 -57.06 39.46
N PRO A 11 4.44 -56.37 40.63
CA PRO A 11 3.95 -54.99 40.87
C PRO A 11 4.48 -54.24 42.13
N ALA A 12 4.05 -52.98 42.31
CA ALA A 12 3.43 -52.39 43.53
C ALA A 12 3.25 -50.86 43.32
N VAL A 13 2.06 -50.32 43.03
CA VAL A 13 0.94 -49.97 43.95
C VAL A 13 1.36 -48.86 44.94
N SER A 14 0.77 -47.66 45.04
CA SER A 14 -0.67 -47.33 45.10
C SER A 14 -1.00 -45.84 44.84
N SER A 15 -2.00 -45.63 43.98
CA SER A 15 -3.23 -44.79 44.06
C SER A 15 -3.34 -43.44 44.80
N ASN A 16 -4.12 -42.57 44.13
CA ASN A 16 -4.98 -41.44 44.56
C ASN A 16 -4.42 -40.06 44.15
N GLY A 17 -5.10 -39.19 43.39
CA GLY A 17 -6.46 -39.16 42.89
C GLY A 17 -6.61 -37.94 41.95
N MET A 18 -7.75 -37.88 41.27
CA MET A 18 -8.09 -37.00 40.14
C MET A 18 -8.04 -35.48 40.40
N VAL A 19 -8.03 -34.75 39.27
CA VAL A 19 -8.66 -33.45 38.96
C VAL A 19 -7.69 -32.29 38.65
N ASN A 20 -7.73 -31.88 37.37
CA ASN A 20 -7.44 -30.58 36.76
C ASN A 20 -6.09 -29.90 37.02
N ASN A 21 -5.26 -29.81 35.97
CA ASN A 21 -4.85 -28.50 35.44
C ASN A 21 -4.18 -28.64 34.06
N THR A 22 -4.92 -28.25 33.03
CA THR A 22 -4.41 -27.64 31.81
C THR A 22 -3.63 -26.37 32.17
N ASN A 23 -2.31 -26.42 32.16
CA ASN A 23 -1.38 -25.33 31.83
C ASN A 23 0.06 -25.73 32.20
N LYS A 24 0.99 -25.46 31.26
CA LYS A 24 2.42 -25.84 31.17
C LYS A 24 2.62 -27.12 30.33
N THR A 25 3.27 -27.11 29.17
CA THR A 25 4.40 -26.25 28.74
C THR A 25 4.40 -26.17 27.20
N LEU A 26 3.97 -25.04 26.64
CA LEU A 26 4.20 -24.60 25.25
C LEU A 26 5.29 -23.52 25.30
N MET A 27 6.50 -23.94 25.64
CA MET A 27 7.72 -23.15 25.52
C MET A 27 8.82 -24.16 25.25
N ASP A 28 9.07 -24.43 23.96
CA ASP A 28 10.35 -24.94 23.40
C ASP A 28 10.19 -25.31 21.90
N ILE A 29 9.73 -24.35 21.07
CA ILE A 29 9.80 -24.48 19.59
C ILE A 29 10.43 -23.22 18.94
N ASN A 30 11.19 -22.42 19.69
CA ASN A 30 11.89 -21.24 19.15
C ASN A 30 13.29 -21.52 18.59
N THR A 31 13.60 -22.77 18.23
CA THR A 31 14.89 -23.15 17.61
C THR A 31 14.69 -24.03 16.39
N VAL A 32 13.89 -23.57 15.42
CA VAL A 32 14.10 -23.96 14.02
C VAL A 32 14.88 -22.82 13.39
N GLU A 33 16.12 -23.10 13.01
CA GLU A 33 16.97 -22.20 12.25
C GLU A 33 16.16 -21.62 11.07
N LYS A 34 15.95 -20.30 11.08
CA LYS A 34 15.58 -19.58 9.85
C LYS A 34 16.73 -19.80 8.88
N SER A 35 16.60 -20.74 7.94
CA SER A 35 17.54 -20.92 6.84
C SER A 35 17.16 -19.94 5.72
N PRO A 36 17.82 -18.78 5.57
CA PRO A 36 17.45 -17.77 4.58
C PRO A 36 18.07 -18.09 3.20
N ASP A 37 18.92 -19.13 3.10
CA ASP A 37 19.85 -19.35 1.98
C ASP A 37 19.57 -20.59 1.11
N LYS A 38 18.34 -21.12 1.09
CA LYS A 38 17.99 -22.07 0.02
C LYS A 38 17.78 -21.28 -1.27
N GLY A 39 18.76 -21.36 -2.18
CA GLY A 39 18.64 -20.82 -3.54
C GLY A 39 17.39 -21.35 -4.26
N ILE A 40 17.00 -20.67 -5.34
CA ILE A 40 15.78 -21.00 -6.10
C ILE A 40 15.81 -22.47 -6.55
N PRO A 41 14.81 -23.30 -6.21
CA PRO A 41 14.74 -24.68 -6.64
C PRO A 41 14.80 -24.80 -8.17
N SER A 42 15.44 -25.86 -8.67
CA SER A 42 15.48 -26.14 -10.10
C SER A 42 14.07 -26.30 -10.66
N TYR A 43 13.85 -25.77 -11.87
CA TYR A 43 12.59 -25.92 -12.60
C TYR A 43 12.79 -26.68 -13.90
N THR A 44 11.68 -27.19 -14.43
CA THR A 44 11.61 -27.75 -15.78
C THR A 44 10.74 -26.88 -16.66
N VAL A 45 10.89 -26.97 -17.98
CA VAL A 45 10.01 -26.29 -18.93
C VAL A 45 9.16 -27.33 -19.64
N ILE A 46 7.84 -27.27 -19.44
CA ILE A 46 6.87 -28.20 -20.04
C ILE A 46 5.86 -27.40 -20.87
N ASP A 47 5.88 -27.61 -22.20
CA ASP A 47 5.14 -26.83 -23.21
C ASP A 47 5.30 -25.31 -23.03
N GLY A 48 6.54 -24.87 -22.83
CA GLY A 48 6.89 -23.45 -22.71
C GLY A 48 6.55 -22.81 -21.37
N ARG A 49 6.32 -23.61 -20.31
CA ARG A 49 5.98 -23.13 -18.97
C ARG A 49 6.99 -23.62 -17.93
N CYS A 50 7.42 -22.75 -17.02
CA CYS A 50 8.23 -23.14 -15.89
C CYS A 50 7.38 -23.94 -14.90
N VAL A 51 7.86 -25.12 -14.51
CA VAL A 51 7.21 -26.04 -13.59
C VAL A 51 8.19 -26.39 -12.46
N TRP A 52 7.77 -26.10 -11.24
CA TRP A 52 8.37 -26.62 -10.01
C TRP A 52 7.47 -27.71 -9.45
N HIS A 53 8.09 -28.81 -9.07
CA HIS A 53 7.43 -29.93 -8.41
C HIS A 53 7.90 -30.00 -6.97
N TRP A 54 6.96 -30.08 -6.03
CA TRP A 54 7.20 -30.15 -4.61
C TRP A 54 6.58 -31.42 -4.04
N VAL A 55 7.32 -32.10 -3.18
CA VAL A 55 6.87 -33.28 -2.44
C VAL A 55 7.09 -32.98 -0.97
N ASP A 56 6.05 -33.17 -0.15
CA ASP A 56 6.16 -32.97 1.29
C ASP A 56 6.98 -34.10 1.93
N GLU A 57 7.92 -33.76 2.80
CA GLU A 57 8.74 -34.75 3.50
C GLU A 57 7.97 -35.42 4.66
N LEU A 58 6.88 -34.80 5.13
CA LEU A 58 6.15 -35.22 6.34
C LEU A 58 4.75 -35.78 6.07
N SER A 59 4.31 -35.82 4.82
CA SER A 59 3.01 -36.38 4.43
C SER A 59 3.05 -36.90 2.99
N GLU A 60 1.93 -37.46 2.53
CA GLU A 60 1.73 -37.86 1.13
C GLU A 60 1.42 -36.68 0.19
N ALA A 61 1.45 -35.44 0.69
CA ALA A 61 1.15 -34.28 -0.12
C ALA A 61 2.17 -34.06 -1.24
N GLU A 62 1.65 -33.78 -2.42
CA GLU A 62 2.40 -33.44 -3.63
C GLU A 62 1.86 -32.12 -4.16
N GLY A 63 2.70 -31.27 -4.74
CA GLY A 63 2.26 -29.97 -5.24
C GLY A 63 3.10 -29.43 -6.38
N TRP A 64 2.54 -28.47 -7.11
CA TRP A 64 3.18 -27.84 -8.25
C TRP A 64 3.03 -26.33 -8.22
N ILE A 65 4.05 -25.63 -8.74
CA ILE A 65 3.99 -24.22 -9.11
C ILE A 65 4.24 -24.14 -10.61
N VAL A 66 3.35 -23.48 -11.34
CA VAL A 66 3.46 -23.29 -12.78
C VAL A 66 3.41 -21.80 -13.10
N ILE A 67 4.38 -21.34 -13.88
CA ILE A 67 4.40 -19.99 -14.47
C ILE A 67 4.27 -20.14 -15.99
N ASP A 68 3.32 -19.44 -16.61
CA ASP A 68 3.03 -19.46 -18.06
C ASP A 68 4.08 -18.66 -18.88
N SER A 69 5.35 -18.98 -18.67
CA SER A 69 6.52 -18.41 -19.33
C SER A 69 7.64 -19.46 -19.43
N PRO A 70 8.47 -19.45 -20.50
CA PRO A 70 9.60 -20.39 -20.64
C PRO A 70 10.79 -20.05 -19.75
N VAL A 71 10.75 -18.91 -19.05
CA VAL A 71 11.72 -18.49 -18.05
C VAL A 71 10.97 -18.01 -16.80
N PRO A 72 11.58 -18.07 -15.60
CA PRO A 72 10.99 -17.47 -14.41
C PRO A 72 10.73 -15.99 -14.67
N SER A 73 9.46 -15.60 -14.59
CA SER A 73 8.99 -14.25 -14.88
C SER A 73 8.07 -13.83 -13.75
N PHE A 74 7.99 -12.52 -13.50
CA PHE A 74 7.03 -11.99 -12.55
C PHE A 74 5.61 -12.38 -12.97
N SER A 75 4.89 -12.96 -12.03
CA SER A 75 3.68 -13.69 -12.31
C SER A 75 2.66 -13.56 -11.20
N GLY A 76 1.39 -13.76 -11.53
CA GLY A 76 0.27 -13.63 -10.61
C GLY A 76 -0.71 -14.80 -10.70
N GLY A 77 -1.15 -15.30 -9.56
CA GLY A 77 -2.28 -16.21 -9.47
C GLY A 77 -2.34 -17.03 -8.18
N GLY A 78 -3.53 -17.51 -7.84
CA GLY A 78 -3.77 -18.16 -6.54
C GLY A 78 -3.22 -19.58 -6.38
N LEU A 79 -3.29 -20.07 -5.15
CA LEU A 79 -2.93 -21.42 -4.73
C LEU A 79 -4.20 -22.17 -4.32
N PHE A 80 -4.42 -23.38 -4.84
CA PHE A 80 -5.55 -24.24 -4.42
C PHE A 80 -5.07 -25.54 -3.77
N LEU A 81 -5.94 -26.16 -2.98
CA LEU A 81 -5.68 -27.43 -2.29
C LEU A 81 -6.90 -28.36 -2.38
N HIS A 82 -6.74 -29.53 -3.01
CA HIS A 82 -7.74 -30.61 -2.94
C HIS A 82 -7.16 -31.99 -3.32
N GLU A 83 -7.87 -33.05 -2.95
CA GLU A 83 -7.41 -34.45 -3.07
C GLU A 83 -7.07 -34.92 -4.49
N ARG A 84 -7.58 -34.22 -5.51
CA ARG A 84 -7.51 -34.63 -6.92
C ARG A 84 -6.65 -33.70 -7.78
N THR A 85 -5.92 -32.78 -7.18
CA THR A 85 -5.10 -31.81 -7.92
C THR A 85 -4.09 -32.51 -8.83
N THR A 86 -3.97 -32.08 -10.09
CA THR A 86 -2.99 -32.60 -11.05
C THR A 86 -2.13 -31.49 -11.63
N LEU A 87 -0.94 -31.84 -12.14
CA LEU A 87 -0.09 -30.89 -12.86
C LEU A 87 -0.82 -30.24 -14.05
N ASP A 88 -1.58 -31.02 -14.83
CA ASP A 88 -2.30 -30.48 -15.98
C ASP A 88 -3.38 -29.47 -15.57
N GLU A 89 -4.07 -29.71 -14.44
CA GLU A 89 -4.99 -28.72 -13.88
C GLU A 89 -4.27 -27.42 -13.50
N VAL A 90 -3.13 -27.50 -12.81
CA VAL A 90 -2.35 -26.32 -12.43
C VAL A 90 -1.88 -25.56 -13.68
N ARG A 91 -1.47 -26.27 -14.74
CA ARG A 91 -1.02 -25.68 -16.01
C ARG A 91 -2.15 -24.99 -16.76
N ASP A 92 -3.32 -25.62 -16.86
CA ASP A 92 -4.48 -25.04 -17.53
C ASP A 92 -4.96 -23.77 -16.82
N VAL A 93 -4.99 -23.80 -15.49
CA VAL A 93 -5.39 -22.62 -14.72
C VAL A 93 -4.33 -21.52 -14.78
N ALA A 94 -3.03 -21.84 -14.80
CA ALA A 94 -1.97 -20.84 -15.01
C ALA A 94 -2.11 -20.15 -16.38
N ARG A 95 -2.42 -20.91 -17.44
CA ARG A 95 -2.70 -20.37 -18.78
C ARG A 95 -3.94 -19.47 -18.79
N SER A 96 -5.01 -19.89 -18.11
CA SER A 96 -6.22 -19.07 -17.95
C SER A 96 -5.89 -17.76 -17.21
N MET A 97 -5.05 -17.81 -16.19
CA MET A 97 -4.60 -16.62 -15.47
C MET A 97 -3.87 -15.61 -16.37
N SER A 98 -3.03 -16.07 -17.31
CA SER A 98 -2.42 -15.16 -18.29
C SER A 98 -3.46 -14.41 -19.14
N LEU A 99 -4.56 -15.07 -19.49
CA LEU A 99 -5.65 -14.44 -20.24
C LEU A 99 -6.42 -13.45 -19.36
N LYS A 100 -6.68 -13.79 -18.09
CA LYS A 100 -7.31 -12.87 -17.12
C LYS A 100 -6.49 -11.62 -16.88
N LEU A 101 -5.19 -11.78 -16.64
CA LEU A 101 -4.28 -10.65 -16.39
C LEU A 101 -4.20 -9.72 -17.61
N ALA A 102 -4.32 -10.25 -18.83
CA ALA A 102 -4.39 -9.46 -20.06
C ALA A 102 -5.68 -8.62 -20.21
N VAL A 103 -6.73 -8.90 -19.43
CA VAL A 103 -7.92 -8.05 -19.35
C VAL A 103 -7.58 -6.71 -18.68
N SER A 104 -6.63 -6.69 -17.75
CA SER A 104 -6.13 -5.47 -17.11
C SER A 104 -5.34 -4.59 -18.10
N CYS A 105 -5.25 -3.29 -17.83
CA CYS A 105 -4.46 -2.35 -18.64
C CYS A 105 -2.99 -2.21 -18.18
N GLN A 106 -2.49 -3.15 -17.36
CA GLN A 106 -1.17 -3.06 -16.72
C GLN A 106 -0.05 -3.76 -17.51
N PRO A 107 1.24 -3.37 -17.30
CA PRO A 107 2.38 -4.06 -17.88
C PRO A 107 2.38 -5.53 -17.48
N GLN A 108 2.97 -6.34 -18.36
CA GLN A 108 2.55 -7.73 -18.48
C GLN A 108 3.17 -8.68 -17.47
N VAL A 109 2.34 -9.01 -16.50
CA VAL A 109 2.54 -10.11 -15.59
C VAL A 109 1.98 -11.37 -16.24
N VAL A 110 2.77 -12.44 -16.26
CA VAL A 110 2.31 -13.73 -16.78
C VAL A 110 1.46 -14.46 -15.73
N GLY A 111 0.57 -15.33 -16.17
CA GLY A 111 -0.23 -16.14 -15.26
C GLY A 111 0.62 -17.17 -14.52
N ALA A 112 0.33 -17.34 -13.24
CA ALA A 112 0.87 -18.43 -12.45
C ALA A 112 -0.22 -19.16 -11.69
N LYS A 113 0.09 -20.37 -11.24
CA LYS A 113 -0.78 -21.12 -10.35
C LYS A 113 -0.01 -22.10 -9.48
N GLY A 114 -0.49 -22.27 -8.26
CA GLY A 114 -0.08 -23.37 -7.41
C GLY A 114 -1.23 -24.32 -7.11
N GLY A 115 -0.92 -25.59 -6.97
CA GLY A 115 -1.89 -26.60 -6.58
C GLY A 115 -1.24 -27.65 -5.68
N ILE A 116 -1.93 -28.00 -4.59
CA ILE A 116 -1.51 -29.03 -3.64
C ILE A 116 -2.53 -30.17 -3.68
N ARG A 117 -2.06 -31.37 -3.98
CA ARG A 117 -2.82 -32.61 -3.86
C ARG A 117 -2.85 -33.04 -2.41
N PHE A 118 -3.87 -32.60 -1.68
CA PHE A 118 -4.10 -33.01 -0.29
C PHE A 118 -5.56 -32.80 0.11
N SER A 119 -6.08 -33.57 1.07
CA SER A 119 -7.45 -33.42 1.54
C SER A 119 -7.61 -32.16 2.40
N PRO A 120 -8.51 -31.23 2.06
CA PRO A 120 -8.71 -30.00 2.83
C PRO A 120 -9.42 -30.26 4.17
N GLN A 121 -10.09 -31.41 4.33
CA GLN A 121 -10.71 -31.83 5.60
C GLN A 121 -9.71 -32.51 6.53
N HIS A 122 -8.52 -32.89 6.04
CA HIS A 122 -7.55 -33.58 6.85
C HIS A 122 -6.94 -32.61 7.90
N PRO A 123 -6.79 -33.02 9.18
CA PRO A 123 -6.25 -32.15 10.23
C PRO A 123 -4.86 -31.58 9.95
N GLN A 124 -4.08 -32.24 9.08
CA GLN A 124 -2.75 -31.76 8.69
C GLN A 124 -2.76 -30.71 7.57
N ALA A 125 -3.89 -30.43 6.91
CA ALA A 125 -3.95 -29.54 5.75
C ALA A 125 -3.37 -28.14 6.00
N PRO A 126 -3.60 -27.47 7.15
CA PRO A 126 -2.97 -26.18 7.45
C PRO A 126 -1.44 -26.27 7.50
N TYR A 127 -0.89 -27.35 8.03
CA TYR A 127 0.56 -27.55 8.13
C TYR A 127 1.19 -27.93 6.79
N VAL A 128 0.46 -28.65 5.93
CA VAL A 128 0.88 -28.92 4.54
C VAL A 128 0.99 -27.60 3.77
N LEU A 129 0.02 -26.71 3.91
CA LEU A 129 0.04 -25.38 3.30
C LEU A 129 1.22 -24.54 3.80
N GLU A 130 1.47 -24.53 5.11
CA GLU A 130 2.63 -23.86 5.71
C GLU A 130 3.95 -24.35 5.10
N ARG A 131 4.15 -25.67 5.02
CA ARG A 131 5.37 -26.27 4.47
C ARG A 131 5.54 -25.99 2.99
N PHE A 132 4.46 -26.08 2.20
CA PHE A 132 4.51 -25.72 0.79
C PHE A 132 5.00 -24.28 0.59
N ILE A 133 4.49 -23.32 1.38
CA ILE A 133 4.91 -21.92 1.29
C ILE A 133 6.35 -21.75 1.76
N ARG A 134 6.73 -22.36 2.88
CA ARG A 134 8.10 -22.32 3.42
C ARG A 134 9.12 -22.85 2.40
N ASP A 135 8.85 -24.02 1.83
CA ASP A 135 9.79 -24.71 0.97
C ASP A 135 9.91 -24.05 -0.42
N ASN A 136 8.89 -23.27 -0.82
CA ASN A 136 8.86 -22.51 -2.07
C ASN A 136 9.00 -20.99 -1.87
N ALA A 137 9.44 -20.54 -0.70
CA ALA A 137 9.51 -19.12 -0.34
C ALA A 137 10.34 -18.28 -1.31
N SER A 138 11.44 -18.82 -1.85
CA SER A 138 12.27 -18.13 -2.85
C SER A 138 11.54 -17.89 -4.17
N ILE A 139 10.62 -18.78 -4.57
CA ILE A 139 9.82 -18.65 -5.80
C ILE A 139 8.72 -17.60 -5.59
N ILE A 140 8.04 -17.65 -4.44
CA ILE A 140 7.00 -16.70 -4.06
C ILE A 140 7.57 -15.28 -3.97
N ALA A 141 8.71 -15.10 -3.30
CA ALA A 141 9.32 -13.80 -3.10
C ALA A 141 9.86 -13.16 -4.39
N GLN A 142 10.31 -13.96 -5.36
CA GLN A 142 10.99 -13.44 -6.55
C GLN A 142 10.10 -13.42 -7.80
N TYR A 143 9.15 -14.35 -7.94
CA TYR A 143 8.44 -14.54 -9.21
C TYR A 143 6.93 -14.64 -9.08
N TRP A 144 6.41 -15.12 -7.97
CA TRP A 144 5.01 -15.53 -7.89
C TRP A 144 4.24 -14.77 -6.82
N GLY A 145 3.54 -13.73 -7.24
CA GLY A 145 2.51 -13.09 -6.43
C GLY A 145 1.30 -14.02 -6.29
N THR A 146 1.10 -14.56 -5.10
CA THR A 146 0.08 -15.58 -4.83
C THR A 146 -0.97 -15.12 -3.84
N GLY A 147 -2.14 -15.75 -3.91
CA GLY A 147 -3.28 -15.49 -3.05
C GLY A 147 -4.19 -16.71 -2.94
N ALA A 148 -5.36 -16.54 -2.33
CA ALA A 148 -6.29 -17.65 -2.17
C ALA A 148 -6.88 -18.12 -3.49
N ASP A 149 -7.11 -19.43 -3.56
CA ASP A 149 -8.08 -20.08 -4.43
C ASP A 149 -8.80 -21.18 -3.62
N ILE A 150 -9.53 -22.09 -4.27
CA ILE A 150 -10.34 -23.15 -3.66
C ILE A 150 -9.63 -23.82 -2.47
N ASN A 151 -10.32 -23.81 -1.32
CA ASN A 151 -9.90 -24.36 -0.03
C ASN A 151 -8.65 -23.75 0.61
N THR A 152 -8.23 -22.55 0.19
CA THR A 152 -7.16 -21.80 0.85
C THR A 152 -7.65 -20.41 1.26
N ASN A 153 -6.84 -19.69 2.05
CA ASN A 153 -7.19 -18.35 2.56
C ASN A 153 -6.04 -17.38 2.38
N HIS A 154 -6.33 -16.18 1.89
CA HIS A 154 -5.31 -15.22 1.50
C HIS A 154 -4.54 -14.72 2.72
N ALA A 155 -5.22 -14.43 3.83
CA ALA A 155 -4.59 -13.98 5.07
C ALA A 155 -3.66 -15.04 5.68
N ILE A 156 -4.00 -16.33 5.52
CA ILE A 156 -3.16 -17.45 5.95
C ILE A 156 -1.91 -17.54 5.08
N ILE A 157 -2.08 -17.53 3.75
CA ILE A 157 -0.96 -17.54 2.78
C ILE A 157 -0.01 -16.37 3.06
N ASP A 158 -0.55 -15.17 3.26
CA ASP A 158 0.18 -13.96 3.63
C ASP A 158 0.93 -14.10 4.96
N GLY A 159 0.30 -14.75 5.96
CA GLY A 159 0.93 -15.04 7.24
C GLY A 159 2.17 -15.91 7.10
N HIS A 160 2.08 -16.97 6.30
CA HIS A 160 3.22 -17.85 6.02
C HIS A 160 4.28 -17.17 5.15
N ALA A 161 3.88 -16.38 4.14
CA ALA A 161 4.82 -15.61 3.33
C ALA A 161 5.66 -14.66 4.20
N ARG A 162 5.02 -13.92 5.13
CA ARG A 162 5.73 -13.08 6.12
C ARG A 162 6.67 -13.87 7.03
N ALA A 163 6.35 -15.12 7.33
CA ALA A 163 7.17 -15.94 8.22
C ALA A 163 8.43 -16.50 7.54
N TYR A 164 8.34 -16.86 6.25
CA TYR A 164 9.39 -17.63 5.56
C TYR A 164 10.06 -16.96 4.36
N CYS A 165 9.42 -15.97 3.72
CA CYS A 165 10.04 -15.22 2.63
C CYS A 165 11.09 -14.22 3.17
N PRO A 166 11.99 -13.68 2.33
CA PRO A 166 13.06 -12.78 2.74
C PRO A 166 12.59 -11.59 3.59
N LEU A 167 13.51 -11.07 4.41
CA LEU A 167 13.28 -9.90 5.27
C LEU A 167 12.70 -8.73 4.46
N GLY A 168 11.60 -8.16 4.95
CA GLY A 168 10.83 -7.12 4.24
C GLY A 168 9.60 -7.63 3.49
N THR A 169 9.41 -8.95 3.37
CA THR A 169 8.15 -9.51 2.83
C THR A 169 7.00 -9.26 3.81
N THR A 170 5.91 -8.78 3.27
CA THR A 170 4.74 -8.26 4.01
C THR A 170 3.43 -8.86 3.51
N THR A 171 3.38 -9.21 2.22
CA THR A 171 2.31 -9.98 1.59
C THR A 171 2.90 -10.98 0.58
N ALA A 172 2.18 -12.07 0.33
CA ALA A 172 2.49 -13.04 -0.71
C ALA A 172 2.36 -12.46 -2.12
N LEU A 173 1.88 -11.22 -2.26
CA LEU A 173 1.82 -10.47 -3.52
C LEU A 173 3.09 -9.63 -3.79
N ASP A 174 4.07 -9.56 -2.89
CA ASP A 174 5.19 -8.62 -3.01
C ASP A 174 6.03 -8.81 -4.28
N ALA A 175 6.23 -10.04 -4.77
CA ALA A 175 6.89 -10.27 -6.06
C ALA A 175 6.16 -9.58 -7.23
N LEU A 176 4.84 -9.64 -7.22
CA LEU A 176 4.00 -8.97 -8.21
C LEU A 176 4.07 -7.45 -8.07
N ARG A 177 4.05 -6.92 -6.84
CA ARG A 177 4.16 -5.49 -6.54
C ARG A 177 5.49 -4.89 -6.99
N ASN A 178 6.58 -5.57 -6.65
CA ASN A 178 7.93 -5.16 -7.03
C ASN A 178 8.07 -5.11 -8.56
N SER A 179 7.48 -6.07 -9.27
CA SER A 179 7.51 -6.12 -10.75
C SER A 179 6.79 -4.96 -11.43
N LEU A 180 5.75 -4.40 -10.78
CA LEU A 180 4.92 -3.33 -11.32
C LEU A 180 5.42 -1.93 -10.95
N GLY A 181 6.65 -1.82 -10.42
CA GLY A 181 7.32 -0.54 -10.15
C GLY A 181 6.75 0.26 -8.97
N CYS A 182 6.06 -0.41 -8.04
CA CYS A 182 5.54 0.22 -6.82
C CYS A 182 6.54 0.14 -5.66
N VAL A 183 7.48 1.08 -5.62
CA VAL A 183 8.49 1.21 -4.56
C VAL A 183 8.00 2.07 -3.39
N GLY A 184 6.95 2.88 -3.60
CA GLY A 184 6.50 3.91 -2.65
C GLY A 184 5.13 3.69 -2.01
N SER A 185 4.38 2.63 -2.38
CA SER A 185 3.13 2.27 -1.69
C SER A 185 3.43 1.24 -0.60
N SER A 186 2.92 1.46 0.61
CA SER A 186 3.15 0.53 1.71
C SER A 186 2.45 -0.79 1.37
N PRO A 187 3.07 -1.95 1.61
CA PRO A 187 2.38 -3.22 1.51
C PRO A 187 1.11 -3.36 2.35
N ALA A 188 1.00 -2.55 3.43
CA ALA A 188 -0.21 -2.42 4.23
C ALA A 188 -1.38 -1.84 3.41
N ASP A 189 -1.10 -1.06 2.37
CA ASP A 189 -2.10 -0.41 1.51
C ASP A 189 -2.79 -1.42 0.60
N VAL A 190 -2.08 -2.45 0.11
CA VAL A 190 -2.68 -3.52 -0.70
C VAL A 190 -3.60 -4.37 0.16
N ALA A 191 -3.13 -4.87 1.31
CA ALA A 191 -3.96 -5.67 2.21
C ALA A 191 -5.16 -4.87 2.76
N SER A 192 -4.97 -3.58 3.06
CA SER A 192 -6.05 -2.68 3.50
C SER A 192 -7.05 -2.41 2.37
N LEU A 193 -6.58 -2.21 1.14
CA LEU A 193 -7.44 -2.02 -0.04
C LEU A 193 -8.28 -3.26 -0.32
N LEU A 194 -7.66 -4.46 -0.31
CA LEU A 194 -8.39 -5.71 -0.54
C LEU A 194 -9.49 -5.94 0.51
N LYS A 195 -9.25 -5.51 1.76
CA LYS A 195 -10.18 -5.61 2.88
C LYS A 195 -11.13 -4.42 3.03
N GLU A 196 -11.06 -3.41 2.16
CA GLU A 196 -11.94 -2.24 2.20
C GLU A 196 -13.40 -2.70 2.12
N SER A 197 -14.26 -2.23 3.02
CA SER A 197 -15.69 -2.57 2.99
C SER A 197 -16.37 -1.90 1.80
N VAL A 198 -17.12 -2.68 1.02
CA VAL A 198 -17.90 -2.16 -0.11
C VAL A 198 -19.27 -1.69 0.38
N ASN A 199 -19.46 -0.37 0.41
CA ASN A 199 -20.70 0.27 0.84
C ASN A 199 -21.17 -0.28 2.20
N ALA A 200 -22.48 -0.40 2.41
CA ALA A 200 -23.09 -1.04 3.59
C ALA A 200 -23.31 -2.56 3.41
N THR A 201 -22.62 -3.21 2.47
CA THR A 201 -22.89 -4.62 2.13
C THR A 201 -22.24 -5.61 3.09
N GLY A 202 -21.24 -5.18 3.87
CA GLY A 202 -20.45 -6.05 4.75
C GLY A 202 -19.51 -7.01 4.02
N TRP A 203 -19.34 -6.87 2.70
CA TRP A 203 -18.34 -7.59 1.90
C TRP A 203 -17.08 -6.74 1.75
N SER A 204 -15.92 -7.39 1.77
CA SER A 204 -14.67 -6.74 1.40
C SER A 204 -14.56 -6.53 -0.12
N LEU A 205 -13.69 -5.62 -0.55
CA LEU A 205 -13.47 -5.32 -1.96
C LEU A 205 -13.01 -6.55 -2.74
N GLU A 206 -12.10 -7.37 -2.17
CA GLU A 206 -11.61 -8.60 -2.81
C GLU A 206 -12.72 -9.64 -3.04
N GLU A 207 -13.70 -9.69 -2.15
CA GLU A 207 -14.87 -10.58 -2.24
C GLU A 207 -15.93 -10.07 -3.21
N TYR A 208 -16.24 -8.77 -3.17
CA TYR A 208 -17.31 -8.15 -3.95
C TYR A 208 -16.93 -7.94 -5.43
N CYS A 209 -15.64 -7.77 -5.72
CA CYS A 209 -15.16 -7.35 -7.03
C CYS A 209 -15.55 -8.30 -8.16
N VAL A 210 -15.55 -9.62 -7.95
CA VAL A 210 -15.91 -10.59 -9.00
C VAL A 210 -17.38 -10.43 -9.40
N GLY A 211 -18.28 -10.44 -8.42
CA GLY A 211 -19.72 -10.29 -8.65
C GLY A 211 -20.06 -8.94 -9.31
N TYR A 212 -19.39 -7.86 -8.90
CA TYR A 212 -19.56 -6.55 -9.50
C TYR A 212 -19.10 -6.49 -10.96
N VAL A 213 -17.92 -7.05 -11.28
CA VAL A 213 -17.41 -7.09 -12.66
C VAL A 213 -18.32 -7.92 -13.57
N MET A 214 -18.84 -9.04 -13.06
CA MET A 214 -19.85 -9.84 -13.78
C MET A 214 -21.11 -9.01 -14.08
N ALA A 215 -21.64 -8.29 -13.09
CA ALA A 215 -22.83 -7.46 -13.26
C ALA A 215 -22.60 -6.29 -14.24
N ILE A 216 -21.45 -5.62 -14.17
CA ILE A 216 -21.05 -4.58 -15.14
C ILE A 216 -20.93 -5.17 -16.55
N THR A 217 -20.34 -6.36 -16.69
CA THR A 217 -20.19 -7.02 -17.98
C THR A 217 -21.55 -7.35 -18.61
N LEU A 218 -22.48 -7.87 -17.79
CA LEU A 218 -23.86 -8.10 -18.23
C LEU A 218 -24.55 -6.79 -18.65
N LYS A 219 -24.44 -5.74 -17.83
CA LYS A 219 -25.02 -4.42 -18.14
C LYS A 219 -24.46 -3.84 -19.44
N GLU A 220 -23.18 -4.03 -19.72
CA GLU A 220 -22.54 -3.59 -20.96
C GLU A 220 -23.08 -4.35 -22.18
N LEU A 221 -23.19 -5.68 -22.08
CA LEU A 221 -23.80 -6.51 -23.12
C LEU A 221 -25.24 -6.08 -23.40
N LEU A 222 -26.05 -5.91 -22.35
CA LEU A 222 -27.44 -5.45 -22.47
C LEU A 222 -27.52 -4.06 -23.08
N THR A 223 -26.68 -3.11 -22.67
CA THR A 223 -26.70 -1.74 -23.21
C THR A 223 -26.51 -1.72 -24.73
N HIS A 224 -25.67 -2.60 -25.26
CA HIS A 224 -25.37 -2.65 -26.69
C HIS A 224 -26.28 -3.57 -27.50
N GLN A 225 -26.73 -4.68 -26.92
CA GLN A 225 -27.51 -5.68 -27.64
C GLN A 225 -29.02 -5.56 -27.38
N ARG A 226 -29.43 -5.29 -26.14
CA ARG A 226 -30.83 -5.32 -25.65
C ARG A 226 -31.09 -4.31 -24.51
N PRO A 227 -31.00 -3.00 -24.77
CA PRO A 227 -31.18 -1.99 -23.73
C PRO A 227 -32.60 -1.99 -23.14
N ASP A 228 -33.57 -2.54 -23.87
CA ASP A 228 -34.97 -2.69 -23.47
C ASP A 228 -35.20 -3.64 -22.28
N LEU A 229 -34.22 -4.51 -21.99
CA LEU A 229 -34.26 -5.48 -20.89
C LEU A 229 -33.69 -4.95 -19.58
N ILE A 230 -32.96 -3.83 -19.59
CA ILE A 230 -32.39 -3.25 -18.36
C ILE A 230 -33.52 -2.92 -17.38
N GLY A 231 -33.40 -3.44 -16.15
CA GLY A 231 -34.41 -3.34 -15.09
C GLY A 231 -35.47 -4.45 -15.13
N LYS A 232 -35.48 -5.32 -16.14
CA LYS A 232 -36.51 -6.36 -16.35
C LYS A 232 -35.95 -7.78 -16.39
N VAL A 233 -34.63 -7.94 -16.43
CA VAL A 233 -33.97 -9.24 -16.53
C VAL A 233 -34.34 -10.14 -15.37
N ARG A 234 -34.62 -11.41 -15.64
CA ARG A 234 -34.73 -12.49 -14.64
C ARG A 234 -33.45 -13.30 -14.62
N LEU A 235 -32.81 -13.33 -13.45
CA LEU A 235 -31.50 -13.94 -13.22
C LEU A 235 -31.65 -15.27 -12.47
N MET A 236 -30.94 -16.30 -12.93
CA MET A 236 -30.85 -17.61 -12.26
C MET A 236 -29.40 -17.89 -11.88
N ILE A 237 -29.14 -18.03 -10.58
CA ILE A 237 -27.78 -18.13 -10.04
C ILE A 237 -27.54 -19.54 -9.52
N GLN A 238 -26.56 -20.24 -10.11
CA GLN A 238 -26.06 -21.50 -9.60
C GLN A 238 -24.88 -21.23 -8.66
N GLY A 239 -25.03 -21.58 -7.38
CA GLY A 239 -24.02 -21.31 -6.36
C GLY A 239 -24.19 -19.95 -5.72
N PHE A 240 -24.66 -19.93 -4.47
CA PHE A 240 -24.90 -18.70 -3.68
C PHE A 240 -23.84 -18.50 -2.58
N GLY A 241 -22.57 -18.76 -2.91
CA GLY A 241 -21.43 -18.36 -2.07
C GLY A 241 -21.00 -16.92 -2.37
N CYS A 242 -19.72 -16.58 -2.10
CA CYS A 242 -19.18 -15.23 -2.31
C CYS A 242 -19.52 -14.63 -3.68
N VAL A 243 -19.21 -15.33 -4.79
CA VAL A 243 -19.40 -14.80 -6.14
C VAL A 243 -20.88 -14.64 -6.50
N GLY A 244 -21.71 -15.64 -6.20
CA GLY A 244 -23.14 -15.59 -6.53
C GLY A 244 -23.91 -14.54 -5.73
N THR A 245 -23.63 -14.42 -4.43
CA THR A 245 -24.25 -13.40 -3.58
C THR A 245 -23.85 -11.99 -4.01
N THR A 246 -22.54 -11.74 -4.20
CA THR A 246 -22.06 -10.40 -4.59
C THR A 246 -22.54 -10.00 -5.99
N PHE A 247 -22.66 -10.95 -6.93
CA PHE A 247 -23.31 -10.69 -8.22
C PHE A 247 -24.78 -10.30 -8.05
N ALA A 248 -25.55 -11.01 -7.23
CA ALA A 248 -26.97 -10.70 -7.00
C ALA A 248 -27.16 -9.29 -6.42
N LEU A 249 -26.33 -8.91 -5.45
CA LEU A 249 -26.33 -7.58 -4.84
C LEU A 249 -25.96 -6.50 -5.86
N ALA A 250 -24.88 -6.70 -6.61
CA ALA A 250 -24.42 -5.76 -7.63
C ALA A 250 -25.43 -5.60 -8.78
N ALA A 251 -26.08 -6.69 -9.20
CA ALA A 251 -27.10 -6.64 -10.25
C ALA A 251 -28.34 -5.84 -9.82
N LYS A 252 -28.74 -5.96 -8.54
CA LYS A 252 -29.82 -5.15 -7.94
C LYS A 252 -29.41 -3.68 -7.87
N GLU A 253 -28.22 -3.39 -7.36
CA GLU A 253 -27.67 -2.02 -7.23
C GLU A 253 -27.55 -1.32 -8.59
N LEU A 254 -27.09 -2.03 -9.61
CA LEU A 254 -26.93 -1.50 -10.98
C LEU A 254 -28.25 -1.40 -11.76
N GLY A 255 -29.37 -1.84 -11.18
CA GLY A 255 -30.69 -1.81 -11.80
C GLY A 255 -30.83 -2.75 -13.00
N ILE A 256 -30.15 -3.90 -13.01
CA ILE A 256 -30.15 -4.83 -14.15
C ILE A 256 -31.46 -5.63 -14.21
N GLY A 257 -31.91 -6.14 -13.07
CA GLY A 257 -33.06 -7.03 -13.01
C GLY A 257 -33.25 -7.66 -11.63
N ARG A 258 -34.04 -8.75 -11.58
CA ARG A 258 -34.36 -9.48 -10.35
C ARG A 258 -33.86 -10.93 -10.41
N VAL A 259 -33.45 -11.46 -9.27
CA VAL A 259 -33.09 -12.89 -9.13
C VAL A 259 -34.37 -13.68 -8.92
N VAL A 260 -34.61 -14.69 -9.76
CA VAL A 260 -35.81 -15.55 -9.68
C VAL A 260 -35.50 -16.98 -9.25
N GLY A 261 -34.23 -17.36 -9.26
CA GLY A 261 -33.79 -18.68 -8.80
C GLY A 261 -32.37 -18.67 -8.26
N ILE A 262 -32.15 -19.31 -7.11
CA ILE A 262 -30.82 -19.57 -6.54
C ILE A 262 -30.67 -21.05 -6.18
N SER A 263 -29.49 -21.63 -6.43
CA SER A 263 -29.21 -23.05 -6.17
C SER A 263 -27.94 -23.25 -5.35
N SER A 264 -27.94 -24.28 -4.50
CA SER A 264 -26.81 -24.74 -3.68
C SER A 264 -26.65 -26.26 -3.79
N GLN A 265 -25.69 -26.82 -3.05
CA GLN A 265 -25.51 -28.27 -2.94
C GLN A 265 -26.69 -28.99 -2.23
N TYR A 266 -27.50 -28.28 -1.45
CA TYR A 266 -28.59 -28.86 -0.64
C TYR A 266 -29.96 -28.76 -1.31
N GLY A 267 -30.18 -27.76 -2.16
CA GLY A 267 -31.47 -27.49 -2.76
C GLY A 267 -31.44 -26.24 -3.65
N PHE A 268 -32.62 -25.76 -4.03
CA PHE A 268 -32.78 -24.51 -4.75
C PHE A 268 -34.08 -23.79 -4.37
N LEU A 269 -34.07 -22.47 -4.44
CA LEU A 269 -35.19 -21.59 -4.14
C LEU A 269 -35.63 -20.88 -5.42
N ILE A 270 -36.94 -20.84 -5.67
CA ILE A 270 -37.53 -20.22 -6.87
C ILE A 270 -38.63 -19.26 -6.46
N ASN A 271 -38.58 -18.04 -6.98
CA ASN A 271 -39.65 -17.06 -6.85
C ASN A 271 -39.67 -16.13 -8.08
N ASP A 272 -40.69 -16.27 -8.93
CA ASP A 272 -40.83 -15.48 -10.16
C ASP A 272 -41.04 -13.96 -9.91
N ASP A 273 -41.56 -13.60 -8.73
CA ASP A 273 -41.72 -12.22 -8.28
C ASP A 273 -40.40 -11.61 -7.79
N GLY A 274 -39.41 -12.45 -7.47
CA GLY A 274 -38.06 -12.06 -7.08
C GLY A 274 -37.66 -12.56 -5.69
N ILE A 275 -36.39 -12.93 -5.55
CA ILE A 275 -35.78 -13.38 -4.30
C ILE A 275 -35.01 -12.22 -3.67
N ASP A 276 -35.30 -11.90 -2.40
CA ASP A 276 -34.52 -10.90 -1.66
C ASP A 276 -33.18 -11.47 -1.16
N CYS A 277 -32.25 -11.53 -2.11
CA CYS A 277 -30.89 -12.03 -1.89
C CYS A 277 -30.13 -11.28 -0.77
N GLY A 278 -30.46 -10.00 -0.54
CA GLY A 278 -29.83 -9.20 0.52
C GLY A 278 -30.33 -9.59 1.91
N ALA A 279 -31.62 -9.85 2.06
CA ALA A 279 -32.19 -10.35 3.31
C ALA A 279 -31.61 -11.73 3.68
N ILE A 280 -31.51 -12.63 2.70
CA ILE A 280 -30.91 -13.97 2.90
C ILE A 280 -29.44 -13.88 3.31
N ASP A 281 -28.64 -13.02 2.65
CA ASP A 281 -27.24 -12.83 3.02
C ASP A 281 -27.08 -12.26 4.44
N MET A 282 -27.90 -11.27 4.80
CA MET A 282 -27.90 -10.67 6.13
C MET A 282 -28.27 -11.70 7.21
N ALA A 283 -29.35 -12.46 7.01
CA ALA A 283 -29.78 -13.51 7.93
C ALA A 283 -28.72 -14.60 8.08
N ARG A 284 -28.10 -15.03 6.98
CA ARG A 284 -27.00 -16.00 6.97
C ARG A 284 -25.82 -15.51 7.82
N ARG A 285 -25.39 -14.26 7.64
CA ARG A 285 -24.28 -13.66 8.41
C ARG A 285 -24.58 -13.57 9.90
N ILE A 286 -25.82 -13.21 10.27
CA ILE A 286 -26.28 -13.19 11.66
C ILE A 286 -26.24 -14.59 12.27
N ALA A 287 -26.72 -15.61 11.53
CA ALA A 287 -26.71 -16.98 11.99
C ALA A 287 -25.28 -17.52 12.21
N VAL A 288 -24.35 -17.20 11.31
CA VAL A 288 -22.92 -17.54 11.45
C VAL A 288 -22.33 -16.84 12.67
N LYS A 289 -22.59 -15.53 12.86
CA LYS A 289 -22.06 -14.76 13.99
C LYS A 289 -22.54 -15.28 15.35
N ASN A 290 -23.78 -15.77 15.40
CA ASN A 290 -24.40 -16.26 16.64
C ASN A 290 -24.25 -17.78 16.84
N ASP A 291 -23.55 -18.48 15.93
CA ASP A 291 -23.41 -19.95 15.93
C ASP A 291 -24.77 -20.69 15.98
N THR A 292 -25.77 -20.17 15.26
CA THR A 292 -27.14 -20.73 15.22
C THR A 292 -27.44 -21.45 13.91
N LEU A 293 -26.43 -22.04 13.28
CA LEU A 293 -26.57 -22.72 11.98
C LEU A 293 -27.41 -24.00 12.14
N GLN A 294 -28.42 -24.16 11.27
CA GLN A 294 -29.34 -25.31 11.29
C GLN A 294 -28.76 -26.54 10.57
N GLY A 295 -27.46 -26.83 10.76
CA GLY A 295 -26.77 -27.97 10.13
C GLY A 295 -26.38 -27.79 8.66
N TYR A 296 -26.55 -26.59 8.10
CA TYR A 296 -26.11 -26.23 6.74
C TYR A 296 -24.72 -25.57 6.75
N ASP A 297 -23.98 -25.70 5.64
CA ASP A 297 -22.73 -24.97 5.42
C ASP A 297 -22.98 -23.45 5.53
N ALA A 298 -22.14 -22.74 6.29
CA ALA A 298 -22.20 -21.30 6.52
C ALA A 298 -22.23 -20.45 5.23
N ARG A 299 -21.78 -21.02 4.10
CA ARG A 299 -21.73 -20.37 2.79
C ARG A 299 -22.95 -20.64 1.92
N SER A 300 -23.86 -21.54 2.31
CA SER A 300 -25.06 -21.83 1.53
C SER A 300 -26.21 -20.89 1.91
N PHE A 301 -27.15 -20.66 0.99
CA PHE A 301 -28.25 -19.72 1.23
C PHE A 301 -29.27 -20.27 2.24
N GLU A 302 -29.35 -21.60 2.39
CA GLU A 302 -30.19 -22.30 3.35
C GLU A 302 -29.86 -21.90 4.80
N ALA A 303 -28.60 -21.57 5.09
CA ALA A 303 -28.20 -21.03 6.39
C ALA A 303 -28.83 -19.66 6.72
N GLY A 304 -29.36 -18.95 5.72
CA GLY A 304 -30.09 -17.70 5.88
C GLY A 304 -31.61 -17.84 5.81
N LEU A 305 -32.15 -19.05 5.63
CA LEU A 305 -33.59 -19.30 5.54
C LEU A 305 -34.19 -19.72 6.89
N GLY A 306 -35.40 -19.24 7.16
CA GLY A 306 -36.21 -19.72 8.27
C GLY A 306 -36.82 -21.10 8.00
N GLN A 307 -37.25 -21.80 9.06
CA GLN A 307 -37.92 -23.11 8.93
C GLN A 307 -39.18 -23.05 8.06
N ALA A 308 -39.95 -21.96 8.12
CA ALA A 308 -41.12 -21.78 7.28
C ALA A 308 -40.78 -21.66 5.80
N GLU A 309 -39.63 -21.05 5.45
CA GLU A 309 -39.17 -20.91 4.07
C GLU A 309 -38.62 -22.24 3.54
N LEU A 310 -37.89 -22.99 4.36
CA LEU A 310 -37.40 -24.34 4.03
C LEU A 310 -38.55 -25.35 3.83
N GLN A 311 -39.70 -25.13 4.47
CA GLN A 311 -40.90 -25.94 4.31
C GLN A 311 -41.90 -25.36 3.29
N SER A 312 -41.56 -24.24 2.66
CA SER A 312 -42.42 -23.60 1.67
C SER A 312 -42.42 -24.36 0.35
N GLY A 313 -43.43 -24.12 -0.49
CA GLY A 313 -43.46 -24.63 -1.86
C GLY A 313 -42.45 -23.96 -2.81
N TRP A 314 -41.71 -22.96 -2.33
CA TRP A 314 -40.72 -22.21 -3.13
C TRP A 314 -39.32 -22.82 -3.03
N TYR A 315 -39.03 -23.54 -1.95
CA TYR A 315 -37.77 -24.24 -1.74
C TYR A 315 -37.91 -25.72 -2.12
N ILE A 316 -37.02 -26.20 -2.96
CA ILE A 316 -36.97 -27.58 -3.41
C ILE A 316 -35.67 -28.20 -2.91
N THR A 317 -35.82 -29.23 -2.07
CA THR A 317 -34.68 -29.98 -1.54
C THR A 317 -34.08 -30.87 -2.63
N ARG A 318 -32.75 -30.97 -2.66
CA ARG A 318 -32.04 -31.88 -3.56
C ARG A 318 -32.49 -33.32 -3.34
N GLU A 319 -32.76 -34.03 -4.44
CA GLU A 319 -33.05 -35.45 -4.41
C GLU A 319 -31.86 -36.25 -3.85
N ILE A 320 -32.16 -37.20 -2.95
CA ILE A 320 -31.18 -38.12 -2.37
C ILE A 320 -30.52 -38.92 -3.51
N MET A 321 -29.18 -39.00 -3.49
CA MET A 321 -28.35 -39.66 -4.54
C MET A 321 -28.38 -39.00 -5.93
N SER A 322 -28.93 -37.78 -6.07
CA SER A 322 -28.88 -37.06 -7.34
C SER A 322 -27.45 -36.63 -7.69
N THR A 323 -27.03 -36.82 -8.94
CA THR A 323 -25.77 -36.28 -9.45
C THR A 323 -25.84 -34.75 -9.53
N ASP A 324 -24.69 -34.08 -9.54
CA ASP A 324 -24.62 -32.62 -9.65
C ASP A 324 -25.26 -32.12 -10.95
N GLU A 325 -25.02 -32.80 -12.08
CA GLU A 325 -25.65 -32.47 -13.37
C GLU A 325 -27.17 -32.64 -13.31
N LYS A 326 -27.68 -33.73 -12.70
CA LYS A 326 -29.14 -33.96 -12.58
C LYS A 326 -29.79 -32.91 -11.68
N HIS A 327 -29.14 -32.54 -10.58
CA HIS A 327 -29.58 -31.47 -9.69
C HIS A 327 -29.62 -30.11 -10.41
N LEU A 328 -28.59 -29.80 -11.19
CA LEU A 328 -28.53 -28.59 -11.99
C LEU A 328 -29.64 -28.55 -13.05
N ILE A 329 -29.84 -29.64 -13.80
CA ILE A 329 -30.91 -29.74 -14.79
C ILE A 329 -32.28 -29.54 -14.14
N ASN A 330 -32.52 -30.12 -12.96
CA ASN A 330 -33.77 -29.93 -12.23
C ASN A 330 -34.00 -28.45 -11.85
N PHE A 331 -32.97 -27.78 -11.32
CA PHE A 331 -33.02 -26.35 -11.03
C PHE A 331 -33.34 -25.51 -12.29
N LEU A 332 -32.68 -25.81 -13.41
CA LEU A 332 -32.87 -25.10 -14.68
C LEU A 332 -34.26 -25.36 -15.28
N ALA A 333 -34.74 -26.59 -15.21
CA ALA A 333 -36.06 -26.99 -15.69
C ALA A 333 -37.19 -26.30 -14.92
N CYS A 334 -37.01 -26.08 -13.61
CA CYS A 334 -37.99 -25.42 -12.75
C CYS A 334 -37.95 -23.88 -12.81
N THR A 335 -36.91 -23.28 -13.39
CA THR A 335 -36.75 -21.82 -13.45
C THR A 335 -37.03 -21.26 -14.85
N ARG A 336 -37.40 -19.98 -14.93
CA ARG A 336 -37.62 -19.25 -16.19
C ARG A 336 -36.95 -17.88 -16.12
N GLY A 337 -36.12 -17.56 -17.11
CA GLY A 337 -35.51 -16.23 -17.18
C GLY A 337 -34.67 -15.99 -18.41
N GLU A 338 -33.85 -14.94 -18.39
CA GLU A 338 -33.07 -14.50 -19.54
C GLU A 338 -31.56 -14.73 -19.35
N VAL A 339 -31.09 -14.82 -18.10
CA VAL A 339 -29.66 -14.91 -17.80
C VAL A 339 -29.38 -16.02 -16.80
N PHE A 340 -28.54 -16.96 -17.20
CA PHE A 340 -27.99 -17.99 -16.33
C PHE A 340 -26.59 -17.60 -15.84
N VAL A 341 -26.34 -17.76 -14.54
CA VAL A 341 -25.15 -17.25 -13.86
C VAL A 341 -24.50 -18.37 -13.04
N PRO A 342 -23.57 -19.14 -13.63
CA PRO A 342 -22.88 -20.20 -12.91
C PRO A 342 -21.69 -19.71 -12.09
N CYS A 343 -21.75 -19.92 -10.77
CA CYS A 343 -20.83 -19.35 -9.79
C CYS A 343 -20.16 -20.38 -8.87
N ALA A 344 -20.47 -21.68 -8.96
CA ALA A 344 -19.90 -22.68 -8.04
C ALA A 344 -19.02 -23.74 -8.71
N GLN A 345 -19.54 -24.47 -9.71
CA GLN A 345 -18.89 -25.69 -10.20
C GLN A 345 -18.17 -25.47 -11.55
N ARG A 346 -17.10 -26.23 -11.76
CA ARG A 346 -16.39 -26.34 -13.05
C ARG A 346 -17.05 -27.43 -13.91
N TYR A 347 -16.85 -27.38 -15.23
CA TYR A 347 -17.30 -28.39 -16.19
C TYR A 347 -18.82 -28.63 -16.21
N ILE A 348 -19.62 -27.58 -15.99
CA ILE A 348 -21.09 -27.70 -15.87
C ILE A 348 -21.86 -27.45 -17.18
N LEU A 349 -21.27 -26.80 -18.18
CA LEU A 349 -21.93 -26.48 -19.45
C LEU A 349 -21.82 -27.64 -20.43
N THR A 350 -22.34 -28.80 -20.02
CA THR A 350 -22.44 -29.99 -20.87
C THR A 350 -23.46 -29.77 -21.98
N SER A 351 -23.43 -30.62 -23.02
CA SER A 351 -24.43 -30.57 -24.10
C SER A 351 -25.86 -30.65 -23.56
N ARG A 352 -26.09 -31.47 -22.51
CA ARG A 352 -27.40 -31.65 -21.90
C ARG A 352 -27.86 -30.40 -21.15
N VAL A 353 -26.96 -29.75 -20.41
CA VAL A 353 -27.28 -28.50 -19.70
C VAL A 353 -27.59 -27.37 -20.68
N ILE A 354 -26.83 -27.25 -21.78
CA ILE A 354 -27.11 -26.24 -22.83
C ILE A 354 -28.48 -26.48 -23.47
N SER A 355 -28.84 -27.74 -23.77
CA SER A 355 -30.18 -28.07 -24.27
C SER A 355 -31.28 -27.72 -23.26
N THR A 356 -31.14 -28.08 -21.99
CA THR A 356 -32.14 -27.70 -20.95
C THR A 356 -32.27 -26.18 -20.81
N LEU A 357 -31.16 -25.43 -20.88
CA LEU A 357 -31.22 -23.97 -20.88
C LEU A 357 -32.03 -23.45 -22.07
N ALA A 358 -31.78 -23.96 -23.27
CA ALA A 358 -32.45 -23.50 -24.49
C ALA A 358 -33.95 -23.87 -24.52
N ASP A 359 -34.26 -25.11 -24.15
CA ASP A 359 -35.57 -25.73 -24.36
C ASP A 359 -36.53 -25.52 -23.20
N GLU A 360 -36.02 -25.27 -21.99
CA GLU A 360 -36.83 -25.11 -20.78
C GLU A 360 -36.64 -23.74 -20.15
N THR A 361 -35.43 -23.43 -19.67
CA THR A 361 -35.16 -22.22 -18.90
C THR A 361 -35.39 -20.93 -19.70
N PHE A 362 -34.91 -20.91 -20.94
CA PHE A 362 -35.01 -19.81 -21.89
C PHE A 362 -36.15 -19.98 -22.89
N ALA A 363 -37.01 -20.98 -22.71
CA ALA A 363 -38.09 -21.31 -23.65
C ALA A 363 -39.00 -20.11 -23.95
N GLN A 364 -39.25 -19.28 -22.94
CA GLN A 364 -40.10 -18.08 -23.03
C GLN A 364 -39.31 -16.79 -23.29
N ALA A 365 -37.97 -16.85 -23.25
CA ALA A 365 -37.11 -15.70 -23.53
C ALA A 365 -37.04 -15.50 -25.05
N PRO A 366 -37.35 -14.30 -25.59
CA PRO A 366 -37.24 -14.01 -27.01
C PRO A 366 -35.84 -14.34 -27.55
N LEU A 367 -35.75 -14.80 -28.81
CA LEU A 367 -34.44 -15.03 -29.44
C LEU A 367 -33.59 -13.75 -29.39
N GLY A 368 -32.30 -13.90 -29.09
CA GLY A 368 -31.38 -12.78 -28.86
C GLY A 368 -31.49 -12.10 -27.49
N THR A 369 -32.15 -12.73 -26.50
CA THR A 369 -32.19 -12.26 -25.08
C THR A 369 -31.55 -13.21 -24.08
N ARG A 370 -30.93 -14.29 -24.55
CA ARG A 370 -30.44 -15.39 -23.71
C ARG A 370 -28.96 -15.17 -23.41
N PHE A 371 -28.58 -15.11 -22.15
CA PHE A 371 -27.19 -14.85 -21.76
C PHE A 371 -26.67 -15.87 -20.74
N ILE A 372 -25.37 -16.15 -20.81
CA ILE A 372 -24.62 -16.82 -19.74
C ILE A 372 -23.52 -15.88 -19.26
N ILE A 373 -23.46 -15.64 -17.94
CA ILE A 373 -22.41 -14.85 -17.29
C ILE A 373 -21.71 -15.74 -16.26
N ALA A 374 -20.56 -16.30 -16.64
CA ALA A 374 -19.86 -17.26 -15.80
C ALA A 374 -19.01 -16.56 -14.71
N GLY A 375 -19.27 -16.91 -13.45
CA GLY A 375 -18.41 -16.56 -12.32
C GLY A 375 -17.38 -17.65 -12.00
N ALA A 376 -17.71 -18.92 -12.28
CA ALA A 376 -16.80 -20.05 -12.09
C ALA A 376 -15.71 -20.14 -13.19
N ASN A 377 -14.60 -20.81 -12.88
CA ASN A 377 -13.53 -21.11 -13.83
C ASN A 377 -13.82 -22.41 -14.59
N ASN A 378 -13.35 -22.54 -15.83
CA ASN A 378 -13.41 -23.77 -16.63
C ASN A 378 -14.82 -24.39 -16.66
N VAL A 379 -15.83 -23.61 -17.06
CA VAL A 379 -17.23 -24.05 -17.04
C VAL A 379 -17.62 -25.02 -18.16
N PHE A 380 -16.77 -25.18 -19.18
CA PHE A 380 -16.98 -26.09 -20.31
C PHE A 380 -16.55 -27.51 -19.97
N ASP A 381 -17.14 -28.52 -20.63
CA ASP A 381 -16.84 -29.94 -20.37
C ASP A 381 -15.37 -30.29 -20.67
N GLN A 382 -14.85 -31.32 -20.01
CA GLN A 382 -13.45 -31.70 -20.14
C GLN A 382 -13.18 -32.33 -21.51
N GLY A 383 -12.28 -31.73 -22.29
CA GLY A 383 -11.94 -32.19 -23.65
C GLY A 383 -12.78 -31.60 -24.77
N ASP A 384 -13.75 -30.72 -24.45
CA ASP A 384 -14.53 -30.00 -25.45
C ASP A 384 -13.66 -29.06 -26.29
N CYS A 385 -13.87 -29.06 -27.61
CA CYS A 385 -13.33 -28.03 -28.47
C CYS A 385 -14.10 -26.72 -28.25
N VAL A 386 -13.38 -25.64 -28.00
CA VAL A 386 -13.95 -24.28 -27.82
C VAL A 386 -14.86 -23.88 -29.00
N ALA A 387 -14.53 -24.30 -30.22
CA ALA A 387 -15.35 -24.02 -31.40
C ALA A 387 -16.69 -24.78 -31.38
N ASP A 388 -16.70 -26.01 -30.87
CA ASP A 388 -17.91 -26.84 -30.79
C ASP A 388 -18.86 -26.29 -29.73
N VAL A 389 -18.33 -25.88 -28.57
CA VAL A 389 -19.13 -25.22 -27.53
C VAL A 389 -19.72 -23.91 -28.05
N ALA A 390 -18.91 -23.06 -28.69
CA ALA A 390 -19.39 -21.81 -29.26
C ALA A 390 -20.50 -22.05 -30.29
N SER A 391 -20.35 -23.06 -31.15
CA SER A 391 -21.36 -23.47 -32.13
C SER A 391 -22.66 -23.94 -31.47
N ARG A 392 -22.58 -24.72 -30.38
CA ARG A 392 -23.76 -25.13 -29.59
C ARG A 392 -24.49 -23.93 -28.97
N LEU A 393 -23.75 -22.99 -28.38
CA LEU A 393 -24.32 -21.77 -27.81
C LEU A 393 -24.97 -20.89 -28.89
N ASP A 394 -24.32 -20.73 -30.05
CA ASP A 394 -24.86 -20.00 -31.19
C ASP A 394 -26.14 -20.64 -31.73
N SER A 395 -26.17 -21.98 -31.86
CA SER A 395 -27.37 -22.73 -32.27
C SER A 395 -28.53 -22.55 -31.29
N ALA A 396 -28.22 -22.44 -30.00
CA ALA A 396 -29.21 -22.17 -28.95
C ALA A 396 -29.59 -20.67 -28.82
N SER A 397 -28.98 -19.80 -29.63
CA SER A 397 -29.12 -18.34 -29.55
C SER A 397 -28.77 -17.78 -28.16
N ILE A 398 -27.75 -18.35 -27.52
CA ILE A 398 -27.23 -17.96 -26.21
C ILE A 398 -25.95 -17.15 -26.39
N CYS A 399 -25.91 -15.92 -25.87
CA CYS A 399 -24.71 -15.09 -25.85
C CYS A 399 -23.90 -15.34 -24.58
N MET A 400 -22.61 -15.60 -24.73
CA MET A 400 -21.68 -15.80 -23.63
C MET A 400 -20.33 -15.17 -23.97
N LEU A 401 -19.76 -14.40 -23.04
CA LEU A 401 -18.34 -14.05 -23.12
C LEU A 401 -17.48 -15.15 -22.48
N PRO A 402 -16.21 -15.32 -22.87
CA PRO A 402 -15.34 -16.28 -22.22
C PRO A 402 -15.28 -16.04 -20.70
N GLU A 403 -15.27 -17.10 -19.91
CA GLU A 403 -15.35 -17.02 -18.45
C GLU A 403 -14.18 -16.23 -17.85
N TRP A 404 -12.99 -16.33 -18.44
CA TRP A 404 -11.80 -15.58 -18.03
C TRP A 404 -11.94 -14.05 -18.26
N VAL A 405 -12.91 -13.61 -19.07
CA VAL A 405 -13.28 -12.20 -19.18
C VAL A 405 -14.26 -11.82 -18.07
N THR A 406 -15.34 -12.60 -17.91
CA THR A 406 -16.44 -12.26 -16.99
C THR A 406 -16.05 -12.37 -15.51
N ASN A 407 -15.13 -13.27 -15.15
CA ASN A 407 -14.67 -13.48 -13.77
C ASN A 407 -13.27 -12.89 -13.49
N SER A 408 -12.86 -11.88 -14.25
CA SER A 408 -11.53 -11.22 -14.16
C SER A 408 -11.38 -10.26 -12.97
N GLY A 409 -12.43 -10.03 -12.17
CA GLY A 409 -12.47 -8.97 -11.16
C GLY A 409 -11.31 -8.97 -10.17
N THR A 410 -11.06 -10.09 -9.47
CA THR A 410 -9.94 -10.16 -8.50
C THR A 410 -8.59 -10.00 -9.18
N ALA A 411 -8.40 -10.51 -10.41
CA ALA A 411 -7.16 -10.35 -11.14
C ALA A 411 -6.90 -8.87 -11.48
N ASN A 412 -7.92 -8.15 -11.94
CA ASN A 412 -7.82 -6.71 -12.20
C ASN A 412 -7.55 -5.93 -10.91
N LEU A 413 -8.26 -6.27 -9.82
CA LEU A 413 -8.07 -5.64 -8.52
C LEU A 413 -6.62 -5.82 -8.03
N PHE A 414 -6.08 -7.03 -8.11
CA PHE A 414 -4.69 -7.31 -7.72
C PHE A 414 -3.70 -6.57 -8.59
N MET A 415 -3.90 -6.53 -9.92
CA MET A 415 -3.03 -5.78 -10.81
C MET A 415 -3.02 -4.28 -10.50
N ARG A 416 -4.19 -3.69 -10.23
CA ARG A 416 -4.30 -2.27 -9.87
C ARG A 416 -3.77 -1.96 -8.48
N ALA A 417 -3.98 -2.86 -7.53
CA ALA A 417 -3.44 -2.74 -6.18
C ALA A 417 -1.91 -2.81 -6.21
N CYS A 418 -1.36 -3.78 -6.96
CA CYS A 418 0.07 -4.01 -7.04
C CYS A 418 0.81 -2.98 -7.89
N SER A 419 0.15 -2.35 -8.88
CA SER A 419 0.70 -1.22 -9.64
C SER A 419 0.46 0.14 -8.99
N GLY A 420 -0.20 0.18 -7.83
CA GLY A 420 -0.49 1.42 -7.10
C GLY A 420 -1.52 2.32 -7.78
N LEU A 421 -2.10 1.90 -8.92
CA LEU A 421 -3.15 2.66 -9.61
C LEU A 421 -4.47 2.70 -8.88
N ALA A 422 -4.76 1.68 -8.05
CA ALA A 422 -5.88 1.73 -7.12
C ALA A 422 -5.65 2.76 -5.99
N LEU A 423 -4.39 3.08 -5.69
CA LEU A 423 -4.01 3.98 -4.58
C LEU A 423 -3.83 5.44 -5.03
N LYS A 424 -3.79 5.73 -6.34
CA LYS A 424 -3.52 7.06 -6.93
C LYS A 424 -4.75 7.98 -7.09
N GLY A 425 -5.85 7.74 -6.37
CA GLY A 425 -6.92 8.73 -6.23
C GLY A 425 -7.64 9.15 -7.52
N TYR A 426 -8.01 8.20 -8.39
CA TYR A 426 -9.00 8.50 -9.42
C TYR A 426 -10.37 8.74 -8.77
N ALA A 427 -11.14 9.73 -9.26
CA ALA A 427 -12.44 10.19 -8.74
C ALA A 427 -13.59 9.16 -8.84
N VAL A 428 -13.26 7.88 -8.92
CA VAL A 428 -14.10 6.73 -9.21
C VAL A 428 -13.81 5.71 -8.10
N SER A 429 -14.84 5.11 -7.48
CA SER A 429 -14.63 4.15 -6.38
C SER A 429 -13.64 3.05 -6.80
N ASN A 430 -12.85 2.50 -5.86
CA ASN A 430 -11.90 1.41 -6.14
C ASN A 430 -12.56 0.22 -6.83
N LEU A 431 -13.85 0.02 -6.54
CA LEU A 431 -14.73 -0.96 -7.17
C LEU A 431 -15.09 -0.64 -8.63
N GLU A 432 -15.44 0.61 -8.95
CA GLU A 432 -15.67 1.02 -10.34
C GLU A 432 -14.37 1.02 -11.16
N ALA A 433 -13.25 1.35 -10.52
CA ALA A 433 -11.93 1.33 -11.14
C ALA A 433 -11.51 -0.10 -11.52
N SER A 434 -11.84 -1.13 -10.72
CA SER A 434 -11.54 -2.52 -11.03
C SER A 434 -12.39 -3.09 -12.19
N ALA A 435 -13.59 -2.54 -12.40
CA ALA A 435 -14.47 -2.90 -13.52
C ALA A 435 -14.15 -2.15 -14.84
N THR A 436 -13.44 -1.02 -14.76
CA THR A 436 -13.11 -0.18 -15.92
C THR A 436 -12.26 -0.93 -16.97
N ASP A 437 -11.31 -1.75 -16.52
CA ASP A 437 -10.45 -2.55 -17.40
C ASP A 437 -11.26 -3.59 -18.17
N THR A 438 -12.11 -4.36 -17.48
CA THR A 438 -13.00 -5.35 -18.12
C THR A 438 -13.96 -4.68 -19.08
N LYS A 439 -14.60 -3.57 -18.68
CA LYS A 439 -15.50 -2.81 -19.55
C LYS A 439 -14.81 -2.34 -20.83
N SER A 440 -13.61 -1.79 -20.71
CA SER A 440 -12.82 -1.34 -21.87
C SER A 440 -12.39 -2.49 -22.76
N PHE A 441 -12.00 -3.62 -22.16
CA PHE A 441 -11.66 -4.85 -22.89
C PHE A 441 -12.86 -5.40 -23.69
N VAL A 442 -14.02 -5.52 -23.04
CA VAL A 442 -15.26 -6.01 -23.66
C VAL A 442 -15.68 -5.11 -24.82
N ARG A 443 -15.65 -3.78 -24.64
CA ARG A 443 -15.94 -2.83 -25.73
C ARG A 443 -15.00 -2.98 -26.91
N ALA A 444 -13.69 -3.10 -26.66
CA ALA A 444 -12.70 -3.28 -27.72
C ALA A 444 -12.92 -4.61 -28.48
N ALA A 445 -13.19 -5.70 -27.75
CA ALA A 445 -13.48 -6.99 -28.36
C ALA A 445 -14.77 -6.97 -29.19
N LEU A 446 -15.86 -6.41 -28.66
CA LEU A 446 -17.14 -6.28 -29.37
C LEU A 446 -17.04 -5.32 -30.57
N SER A 447 -16.28 -4.24 -30.47
CA SER A 447 -16.04 -3.33 -31.59
C SER A 447 -15.26 -4.01 -32.72
N LYS A 448 -14.33 -4.91 -32.40
CA LYS A 448 -13.54 -5.65 -33.40
C LYS A 448 -14.34 -6.80 -34.02
N ALA A 449 -15.11 -7.54 -33.23
CA ALA A 449 -15.93 -8.64 -33.71
C ALA A 449 -17.20 -8.14 -34.43
N GLY A 450 -17.81 -7.06 -33.93
CA GLY A 450 -19.18 -6.63 -34.27
C GLY A 450 -20.17 -7.06 -33.20
N TYR A 451 -21.04 -6.15 -32.76
CA TYR A 451 -21.94 -6.33 -31.61
C TYR A 451 -23.02 -7.42 -31.76
N GLN A 452 -23.24 -7.91 -32.97
CA GLN A 452 -24.28 -8.90 -33.32
C GLN A 452 -23.68 -10.22 -33.86
N GLN A 453 -22.37 -10.43 -33.74
CA GLN A 453 -21.73 -11.68 -34.17
C GLN A 453 -21.89 -12.80 -33.14
N GLY A 454 -21.79 -14.05 -33.60
CA GLY A 454 -21.82 -15.25 -32.76
C GLY A 454 -20.63 -15.36 -31.80
N ASN A 455 -20.75 -16.25 -30.82
CA ASN A 455 -19.80 -16.47 -29.74
C ASN A 455 -18.38 -16.70 -30.27
N LEU A 456 -18.21 -17.50 -31.34
CA LEU A 456 -16.89 -17.84 -31.88
C LEU A 456 -16.09 -16.58 -32.30
N ALA A 457 -16.74 -15.64 -32.99
CA ALA A 457 -16.11 -14.41 -33.46
C ALA A 457 -15.71 -13.50 -32.29
N VAL A 458 -16.61 -13.35 -31.31
CA VAL A 458 -16.34 -12.55 -30.09
C VAL A 458 -15.21 -13.16 -29.27
N TRP A 459 -15.19 -14.49 -29.12
CA TRP A 459 -14.16 -15.20 -28.37
C TRP A 459 -12.79 -15.10 -29.05
N GLN A 460 -12.75 -15.16 -30.39
CA GLN A 460 -11.52 -14.95 -31.14
C GLN A 460 -11.01 -13.52 -30.99
N ALA A 461 -11.90 -12.52 -31.05
CA ALA A 461 -11.52 -11.12 -30.82
C ALA A 461 -10.95 -10.89 -29.41
N CYS A 462 -11.53 -11.52 -28.39
CA CYS A 462 -11.00 -11.50 -27.02
C CYS A 462 -9.58 -12.11 -26.96
N LYS A 463 -9.37 -13.29 -27.57
CA LYS A 463 -8.05 -13.95 -27.60
C LYS A 463 -7.00 -13.11 -28.32
N ASP A 464 -7.33 -12.53 -29.46
CA ASP A 464 -6.43 -11.67 -30.22
C ASP A 464 -6.03 -10.43 -29.42
N LEU A 465 -7.01 -9.79 -28.75
CA LEU A 465 -6.76 -8.61 -27.94
C LEU A 465 -5.86 -8.94 -26.74
N ALA A 466 -6.14 -10.05 -26.06
CA ALA A 466 -5.28 -10.55 -24.98
C ALA A 466 -3.87 -10.87 -25.48
N ALA A 467 -3.71 -11.48 -26.66
CA ALA A 467 -2.41 -11.76 -27.26
C ALA A 467 -1.65 -10.48 -27.65
N ALA A 468 -2.34 -9.47 -28.18
CA ALA A 468 -1.74 -8.19 -28.55
C ALA A 468 -1.28 -7.40 -27.33
N ARG A 469 -2.15 -7.29 -26.30
CA ARG A 469 -1.77 -6.74 -25.00
C ARG A 469 -0.63 -7.51 -24.38
N ARG A 470 -0.56 -8.83 -24.65
CA ARG A 470 0.54 -9.69 -24.24
C ARG A 470 1.87 -9.55 -25.00
N LYS A 471 1.98 -8.64 -25.97
CA LYS A 471 3.23 -8.36 -26.69
C LYS A 471 3.80 -6.95 -26.47
N ALA A 472 3.05 -6.09 -25.78
CA ALA A 472 3.34 -4.66 -25.65
C ALA A 472 4.14 -4.24 -24.38
N GLY A 473 4.77 -5.17 -23.64
CA GLY A 473 5.51 -4.87 -22.40
C GLY A 473 6.91 -5.50 -22.37
N PRO A 474 7.80 -5.12 -21.43
CA PRO A 474 9.14 -5.69 -21.32
C PRO A 474 9.06 -7.17 -20.98
N VAL A 475 9.70 -8.03 -21.78
CA VAL A 475 9.58 -9.49 -21.67
C VAL A 475 10.80 -10.11 -20.97
N ASN A 476 11.90 -9.36 -20.83
CA ASN A 476 13.19 -9.81 -20.32
C ASN A 476 13.59 -11.19 -20.88
N LEU A 477 13.57 -11.32 -22.21
CA LEU A 477 13.75 -12.62 -22.88
C LEU A 477 15.12 -13.25 -22.59
N LEU A 478 16.14 -12.43 -22.34
CA LEU A 478 17.49 -12.91 -22.00
C LEU A 478 17.63 -13.30 -20.52
N GLY A 479 16.62 -13.01 -19.69
CA GLY A 479 16.65 -13.31 -18.26
C GLY A 479 17.73 -12.54 -17.53
N VAL A 480 17.92 -11.28 -17.86
CA VAL A 480 18.84 -10.36 -17.18
C VAL A 480 18.38 -10.19 -15.74
N LYS A 481 19.27 -10.48 -14.80
CA LYS A 481 19.03 -10.33 -13.37
C LYS A 481 19.41 -8.94 -12.91
N ARG A 482 20.70 -8.62 -13.01
CA ARG A 482 21.28 -7.32 -12.65
C ARG A 482 22.56 -7.06 -13.42
N MET A 483 22.99 -5.81 -13.41
CA MET A 483 24.35 -5.45 -13.77
C MET A 483 25.31 -5.86 -12.66
N THR A 484 26.46 -6.43 -13.02
CA THR A 484 27.37 -7.07 -12.04
C THR A 484 28.76 -6.48 -12.04
N HIS A 485 29.23 -6.08 -13.22
CA HIS A 485 30.61 -5.68 -13.40
C HIS A 485 30.72 -4.65 -14.53
N LEU A 486 31.66 -3.74 -14.38
CA LEU A 486 32.06 -2.77 -15.39
C LEU A 486 33.53 -3.00 -15.73
N THR A 487 33.86 -2.96 -17.01
CA THR A 487 35.25 -2.97 -17.46
C THR A 487 35.58 -1.64 -18.09
N MET A 488 36.50 -0.90 -17.48
CA MET A 488 37.03 0.35 -18.02
C MET A 488 38.34 0.07 -18.75
N ARG A 489 38.36 0.37 -20.05
CA ARG A 489 39.56 0.28 -20.89
C ARG A 489 40.18 1.67 -21.05
N THR A 490 41.45 1.81 -20.70
CA THR A 490 42.17 3.09 -20.70
C THR A 490 43.61 2.93 -21.17
N SER A 491 44.18 4.01 -21.72
CA SER A 491 45.60 4.10 -22.07
C SER A 491 46.48 4.44 -20.87
N ASP A 492 45.89 4.89 -19.76
CA ASP A 492 46.60 5.26 -18.53
C ASP A 492 45.90 4.62 -17.31
N VAL A 493 46.30 3.39 -17.01
CA VAL A 493 45.74 2.62 -15.88
C VAL A 493 46.06 3.26 -14.54
N GLU A 494 47.24 3.87 -14.38
CA GLU A 494 47.65 4.49 -13.11
C GLU A 494 46.75 5.68 -12.80
N ARG A 495 46.57 6.59 -13.77
CA ARG A 495 45.69 7.75 -13.63
C ARG A 495 44.24 7.36 -13.43
N ALA A 496 43.74 6.35 -14.14
CA ALA A 496 42.38 5.89 -13.99
C ALA A 496 42.12 5.17 -12.65
N THR A 497 43.13 4.44 -12.15
CA THR A 497 43.11 3.84 -10.80
C THR A 497 43.07 4.93 -9.73
N ASP A 498 43.91 5.97 -9.87
CA ASP A 498 43.89 7.11 -8.94
C ASP A 498 42.54 7.82 -8.98
N ALA A 499 41.95 8.04 -10.15
CA ALA A 499 40.63 8.65 -10.27
C ALA A 499 39.54 7.84 -9.55
N ILE A 500 39.47 6.53 -9.79
CA ILE A 500 38.43 5.69 -9.18
C ILE A 500 38.65 5.53 -7.67
N THR A 501 39.89 5.39 -7.21
CA THR A 501 40.14 5.26 -5.76
C THR A 501 39.99 6.58 -5.02
N THR A 502 40.41 7.70 -5.61
CA THR A 502 40.44 9.02 -4.96
C THR A 502 39.14 9.80 -5.13
N LEU A 503 38.48 9.71 -6.29
CA LEU A 503 37.26 10.47 -6.62
C LEU A 503 35.97 9.67 -6.42
N TYR A 504 36.02 8.34 -6.61
CA TYR A 504 34.85 7.48 -6.35
C TYR A 504 34.85 6.88 -4.95
N ASN A 505 35.89 7.14 -4.14
CA ASN A 505 36.07 6.48 -2.84
C ASN A 505 35.96 4.95 -2.93
N ALA A 506 36.38 4.38 -4.07
CA ALA A 506 36.23 2.96 -4.33
C ALA A 506 37.24 2.16 -3.50
N LYS A 507 36.78 1.07 -2.90
CA LYS A 507 37.65 0.14 -2.17
C LYS A 507 38.29 -0.81 -3.17
N SER A 508 39.61 -1.01 -3.08
CA SER A 508 40.30 -1.96 -3.94
C SER A 508 40.40 -3.33 -3.26
N ASN A 509 40.37 -4.40 -4.05
CA ASN A 509 40.78 -5.72 -3.58
C ASN A 509 42.31 -5.77 -3.36
N THR A 510 42.80 -6.91 -2.85
CA THR A 510 44.20 -7.05 -2.42
C THR A 510 45.23 -6.88 -3.54
N ASP A 511 44.91 -7.29 -4.77
CA ASP A 511 45.79 -7.20 -5.93
C ASP A 511 45.54 -5.95 -6.81
N ARG A 512 44.61 -5.08 -6.39
CA ARG A 512 44.19 -3.85 -7.09
C ARG A 512 43.69 -4.08 -8.52
N THR A 513 43.11 -5.24 -8.78
CA THR A 513 42.49 -5.56 -10.07
C THR A 513 40.99 -5.28 -10.11
N LEU A 514 40.34 -5.21 -8.94
CA LEU A 514 38.91 -4.95 -8.78
C LEU A 514 38.68 -3.80 -7.79
N PHE A 515 37.71 -2.95 -8.13
CA PHE A 515 37.32 -1.78 -7.35
C PHE A 515 35.82 -1.86 -7.03
N GLN A 516 35.49 -1.84 -5.74
CA GLN A 516 34.12 -1.80 -5.24
C GLN A 516 33.73 -0.34 -4.99
N LEU A 517 32.66 0.10 -5.65
CA LEU A 517 32.10 1.43 -5.46
C LEU A 517 31.38 1.56 -4.10
N PRO A 518 31.10 2.79 -3.62
CA PRO A 518 30.57 3.02 -2.27
C PRO A 518 29.19 2.43 -1.99
N GLY A 519 28.31 2.35 -3.01
CA GLY A 519 26.97 1.79 -2.86
C GLY A 519 26.99 0.28 -2.61
N SER A 520 26.11 -0.21 -1.73
CA SER A 520 26.04 -1.63 -1.35
C SER A 520 25.77 -2.57 -2.52
N ASP A 521 25.03 -2.09 -3.52
CA ASP A 521 24.61 -2.84 -4.70
C ASP A 521 25.22 -2.30 -5.99
N ASP A 522 26.27 -1.48 -5.89
CA ASP A 522 27.02 -0.99 -7.06
C ASP A 522 27.85 -2.11 -7.70
N PRO A 523 27.97 -2.12 -9.05
CA PRO A 523 28.84 -3.06 -9.75
C PRO A 523 30.30 -2.86 -9.34
N THR A 524 31.07 -3.94 -9.41
CA THR A 524 32.53 -3.84 -9.34
C THR A 524 33.10 -3.30 -10.65
N ILE A 525 34.23 -2.60 -10.57
CA ILE A 525 34.95 -2.09 -11.74
C ILE A 525 36.29 -2.82 -11.87
N SER A 526 36.64 -3.26 -13.08
CA SER A 526 38.01 -3.60 -13.49
C SER A 526 38.58 -2.54 -14.42
N ILE A 527 39.88 -2.28 -14.30
CA ILE A 527 40.61 -1.33 -15.15
C ILE A 527 41.59 -2.12 -16.00
N VAL A 528 41.51 -1.95 -17.32
CA VAL A 528 42.30 -2.71 -18.29
C VAL A 528 43.10 -1.75 -19.18
N GLN A 529 44.41 -1.97 -19.25
CA GLN A 529 45.30 -1.25 -20.16
C GLN A 529 44.98 -1.62 -21.61
N VAL A 530 44.73 -0.63 -22.47
CA VAL A 530 44.67 -0.85 -23.92
C VAL A 530 46.09 -0.93 -24.52
N PRO A 531 46.29 -1.70 -25.61
CA PRO A 531 47.54 -1.69 -26.39
C PRO A 531 47.94 -0.27 -26.82
N GLU A 532 49.25 0.00 -26.96
CA GLU A 532 49.76 1.32 -27.38
C GLU A 532 49.27 1.74 -28.79
N ASP A 533 48.94 0.77 -29.64
CA ASP A 533 48.40 0.95 -30.99
C ASP A 533 46.87 0.86 -31.07
N ALA A 534 46.19 0.77 -29.92
CA ALA A 534 44.73 0.64 -29.86
C ALA A 534 44.01 1.84 -30.47
N SER A 535 42.93 1.57 -31.19
CA SER A 535 42.11 2.59 -31.79
C SER A 535 41.32 3.35 -30.72
N PRO A 536 40.92 4.62 -30.93
CA PRO A 536 40.04 5.31 -30.00
C PRO A 536 38.76 4.55 -29.67
N VAL A 537 38.25 3.65 -30.52
CA VAL A 537 37.09 2.81 -30.21
C VAL A 537 37.35 1.70 -29.17
N ASP A 538 38.62 1.37 -28.90
CA ASP A 538 39.01 0.35 -27.92
C ASP A 538 39.07 0.89 -26.48
N ILE A 539 39.08 2.22 -26.33
CA ILE A 539 39.03 2.94 -25.07
C ILE A 539 37.57 3.23 -24.70
N GLY A 540 37.18 2.94 -23.45
CA GLY A 540 35.83 3.21 -22.95
C GLY A 540 35.31 2.15 -21.97
N LEU A 541 34.00 2.19 -21.75
CA LEU A 541 33.31 1.35 -20.76
C LEU A 541 32.60 0.15 -21.41
N SER A 542 32.70 -1.03 -20.80
CA SER A 542 31.88 -2.20 -21.12
C SER A 542 31.08 -2.66 -19.92
N VAL A 543 29.86 -3.09 -20.16
CA VAL A 543 28.91 -3.47 -19.10
C VAL A 543 28.64 -4.97 -19.11
N HIS A 544 28.63 -5.59 -17.93
CA HIS A 544 28.38 -7.02 -17.76
C HIS A 544 27.10 -7.26 -16.97
N PHE A 545 26.15 -7.95 -17.60
CA PHE A 545 24.90 -8.37 -17.00
C PHE A 545 24.94 -9.85 -16.64
N SER A 546 24.44 -10.16 -15.46
CA SER A 546 24.17 -11.55 -15.08
C SER A 546 22.84 -12.02 -15.66
N VAL A 547 22.80 -13.26 -16.15
CA VAL A 547 21.58 -13.92 -16.63
C VAL A 547 21.29 -15.20 -15.86
N TYR A 548 20.01 -15.56 -15.76
CA TYR A 548 19.56 -16.78 -15.08
C TYR A 548 20.09 -18.06 -15.72
N ASN A 549 20.11 -18.12 -17.05
CA ASN A 549 20.55 -19.28 -17.78
C ASN A 549 21.19 -18.86 -19.10
N LEU A 550 22.51 -18.93 -19.15
CA LEU A 550 23.32 -18.51 -20.29
C LEU A 550 23.05 -19.38 -21.52
N ARG A 551 22.74 -20.68 -21.34
CA ARG A 551 22.33 -21.55 -22.45
C ARG A 551 21.02 -21.04 -23.05
N LYS A 552 20.07 -20.62 -22.21
CA LYS A 552 18.79 -20.09 -22.70
C LYS A 552 18.95 -18.74 -23.38
N ALA A 553 19.76 -17.85 -22.80
CA ALA A 553 20.10 -16.56 -23.41
C ALA A 553 20.67 -16.78 -24.82
N ARG A 554 21.57 -17.76 -24.99
CA ARG A 554 22.10 -18.16 -26.30
C ARG A 554 21.01 -18.60 -27.28
N GLU A 555 20.07 -19.44 -26.86
CA GLU A 555 18.96 -19.87 -27.72
C GLU A 555 18.07 -18.69 -28.15
N VAL A 556 17.77 -17.78 -27.21
CA VAL A 556 16.95 -16.60 -27.45
C VAL A 556 17.66 -15.63 -28.41
N LEU A 557 18.95 -15.37 -28.23
CA LEU A 557 19.73 -14.54 -29.16
C LEU A 557 19.71 -15.12 -30.58
N ARG A 558 19.89 -16.43 -30.71
CA ARG A 558 19.80 -17.13 -32.02
C ARG A 558 18.40 -17.06 -32.62
N ALA A 559 17.36 -17.28 -31.81
CA ALA A 559 15.98 -17.25 -32.27
C ALA A 559 15.53 -15.86 -32.76
N ASN A 560 16.15 -14.79 -32.26
CA ASN A 560 15.87 -13.41 -32.63
C ASN A 560 16.93 -12.81 -33.58
N SER A 561 17.83 -13.64 -34.14
CA SER A 561 18.88 -13.21 -35.09
C SER A 561 19.80 -12.10 -34.56
N ILE A 562 20.10 -12.12 -33.25
CA ILE A 562 21.01 -11.16 -32.62
C ILE A 562 22.43 -11.70 -32.66
N ALA A 563 23.37 -10.90 -33.16
CA ALA A 563 24.79 -11.26 -33.23
C ALA A 563 25.46 -11.22 -31.85
N PHE A 564 26.26 -12.26 -31.54
CA PHE A 564 27.06 -12.34 -30.32
C PHE A 564 28.31 -13.21 -30.54
N ARG A 565 29.33 -13.01 -29.71
CA ARG A 565 30.54 -13.84 -29.63
C ARG A 565 30.62 -14.53 -28.28
N GLU A 566 31.23 -15.70 -28.22
CA GLU A 566 31.46 -16.40 -26.95
C GLU A 566 32.93 -16.25 -26.54
N ARG A 567 33.18 -15.94 -25.27
CA ARG A 567 34.52 -15.93 -24.68
C ARG A 567 34.52 -16.86 -23.46
N ILE A 568 35.56 -17.70 -23.39
CA ILE A 568 35.82 -18.55 -22.23
C ILE A 568 36.85 -17.82 -21.36
N LEU A 569 36.52 -17.63 -20.09
CA LEU A 569 37.38 -16.97 -19.11
C LEU A 569 38.35 -17.97 -18.47
N ASP A 570 39.34 -17.46 -17.73
CA ASP A 570 40.41 -18.26 -17.12
C ASP A 570 39.88 -19.29 -16.10
N ASP A 571 38.74 -18.98 -15.46
CA ASP A 571 38.01 -19.86 -14.55
C ASP A 571 37.14 -20.91 -15.27
N LYS A 572 37.23 -20.97 -16.61
CA LYS A 572 36.43 -21.79 -17.54
C LYS A 572 34.96 -21.42 -17.63
N SER A 573 34.52 -20.33 -17.01
CA SER A 573 33.19 -19.80 -17.23
C SER A 573 33.07 -19.24 -18.65
N THR A 574 31.84 -19.15 -19.16
CA THR A 574 31.55 -18.62 -20.49
C THR A 574 30.80 -17.31 -20.35
N GLU A 575 31.11 -16.34 -21.20
CA GLU A 575 30.35 -15.12 -21.37
C GLU A 575 29.95 -14.93 -22.85
N LEU A 576 28.80 -14.28 -23.05
CA LEU A 576 28.27 -13.93 -24.38
C LEU A 576 28.45 -12.42 -24.59
N ILE A 577 29.33 -12.03 -25.50
CA ILE A 577 29.61 -10.63 -25.86
C ILE A 577 28.65 -10.22 -26.98
N LEU A 578 27.77 -9.26 -26.69
CA LEU A 578 26.80 -8.73 -27.65
C LEU A 578 27.44 -7.72 -28.60
N ASP A 579 26.89 -7.61 -29.80
CA ASP A 579 27.29 -6.58 -30.75
C ASP A 579 26.88 -5.17 -30.25
N PRO A 580 27.83 -4.22 -30.12
CA PRO A 580 27.53 -2.85 -29.70
C PRO A 580 26.54 -2.10 -30.62
N GLU A 581 26.42 -2.47 -31.89
CA GLU A 581 25.47 -1.82 -32.81
C GLU A 581 24.00 -2.11 -32.42
N GLN A 582 23.74 -3.32 -31.93
CA GLN A 582 22.41 -3.76 -31.48
C GLN A 582 22.10 -3.24 -30.07
N ALA A 583 23.08 -3.35 -29.16
CA ALA A 583 22.93 -2.95 -27.76
C ALA A 583 23.10 -1.44 -27.54
N GLY A 584 23.67 -0.70 -28.49
CA GLY A 584 24.03 0.71 -28.35
C GLY A 584 25.32 0.99 -27.58
N TYR A 585 25.91 -0.01 -26.92
CA TYR A 585 27.21 0.05 -26.23
C TYR A 585 27.75 -1.38 -25.99
N PRO A 586 29.05 -1.55 -25.64
CA PRO A 586 29.64 -2.87 -25.43
C PRO A 586 29.05 -3.54 -24.20
N MET A 587 28.44 -4.71 -24.41
CA MET A 587 27.71 -5.44 -23.38
C MET A 587 28.07 -6.93 -23.40
N SER A 588 28.18 -7.54 -22.23
CA SER A 588 28.38 -8.99 -22.07
C SER A 588 27.36 -9.61 -21.12
N LEU A 589 26.98 -10.85 -21.38
CA LEU A 589 26.10 -11.65 -20.54
C LEU A 589 26.91 -12.78 -19.88
N CYS A 590 26.79 -12.90 -18.56
CA CYS A 590 27.50 -13.90 -17.77
C CYS A 590 26.48 -14.77 -17.01
N GLN A 591 26.78 -16.06 -16.84
CA GLN A 591 25.95 -16.92 -15.99
C GLN A 591 26.05 -16.44 -14.54
N ALA A 592 24.92 -16.20 -13.88
CA ALA A 592 24.94 -15.85 -12.46
C ALA A 592 25.57 -16.98 -11.62
N PRO A 593 26.58 -16.73 -10.77
CA PRO A 593 27.07 -17.71 -9.83
C PRO A 593 26.05 -17.92 -8.68
N PRO A 594 25.95 -19.13 -8.10
CA PRO A 594 25.06 -19.41 -6.97
C PRO A 594 25.47 -18.69 -5.66
N GLN A 595 26.68 -18.14 -5.58
CA GLN A 595 27.14 -17.23 -4.53
C GLN A 595 27.92 -16.07 -5.16
N GLU A 596 27.66 -14.86 -4.68
CA GLU A 596 28.43 -13.66 -5.04
C GLU A 596 29.88 -13.78 -4.56
N PRO A 597 30.85 -13.10 -5.21
CA PRO A 597 32.26 -13.13 -4.83
C PRO A 597 32.46 -12.45 -3.47
N SER A 598 32.17 -13.18 -2.39
CA SER A 598 32.33 -12.78 -1.00
C SER A 598 33.69 -13.17 -0.40
N LYS A 599 34.69 -13.47 -1.25
CA LYS A 599 36.01 -13.91 -0.79
C LYS A 599 37.11 -12.86 -0.85
N ASP A 600 36.90 -11.75 -1.54
CA ASP A 600 37.90 -10.69 -1.62
C ASP A 600 37.70 -9.66 -0.51
N ILE A 601 38.75 -9.43 0.27
CA ILE A 601 38.78 -8.39 1.29
C ILE A 601 39.06 -7.06 0.58
N PHE A 602 38.05 -6.20 0.52
CA PHE A 602 38.17 -4.85 -0.02
C PHE A 602 38.59 -3.86 1.06
N THR A 603 39.64 -3.07 0.80
CA THR A 603 40.19 -2.10 1.75
C THR A 603 40.09 -0.68 1.23
N CYS A 604 39.88 0.28 2.15
CA CYS A 604 39.85 1.70 1.79
C CYS A 604 41.27 2.21 1.46
N PRO A 605 41.45 3.02 0.39
CA PRO A 605 42.72 3.64 0.09
C PRO A 605 43.09 4.72 1.12
N SER A 606 44.38 4.90 1.41
CA SER A 606 44.88 5.90 2.38
C SER A 606 44.96 7.34 1.84
N TYR A 607 44.42 7.61 0.66
CA TYR A 607 44.64 8.84 -0.10
C TYR A 607 43.36 9.43 -0.74
N ALA A 608 42.18 8.94 -0.33
CA ALA A 608 40.90 9.53 -0.74
C ALA A 608 40.85 11.03 -0.36
N LEU A 609 40.21 11.84 -1.21
CA LEU A 609 40.00 13.26 -0.92
C LEU A 609 39.07 13.40 0.28
N ASP A 610 39.45 14.17 1.31
CA ASP A 610 38.59 14.43 2.48
C ASP A 610 37.21 14.99 2.06
N SER A 611 37.17 15.82 1.03
CA SER A 611 35.92 16.36 0.47
C SER A 611 35.05 15.32 -0.25
N VAL A 612 35.61 14.15 -0.59
CA VAL A 612 34.96 13.07 -1.32
C VAL A 612 34.49 11.95 -0.38
N VAL A 613 35.27 11.62 0.66
CA VAL A 613 35.06 10.47 1.57
C VAL A 613 33.62 10.40 2.12
N ASP A 614 33.03 11.54 2.45
CA ASP A 614 31.66 11.65 3.00
C ASP A 614 30.63 12.25 2.02
N SER A 615 31.03 12.54 0.78
CA SER A 615 30.18 13.23 -0.21
C SER A 615 29.63 12.33 -1.31
N THR A 616 30.33 11.24 -1.63
CA THR A 616 29.94 10.27 -2.67
C THR A 616 29.08 9.17 -2.08
N ILE A 617 27.91 8.93 -2.69
CA ILE A 617 26.90 8.03 -2.13
C ILE A 617 26.85 6.69 -2.89
N GLN A 618 26.56 6.74 -4.19
CA GLN A 618 26.33 5.56 -5.04
C GLN A 618 26.34 5.95 -6.53
N LEU A 619 26.23 4.99 -7.44
CA LEU A 619 25.93 5.29 -8.85
C LEU A 619 24.50 5.83 -9.00
N ASP A 620 24.36 6.91 -9.75
CA ASP A 620 23.08 7.57 -10.02
C ASP A 620 22.42 7.00 -11.29
N HIS A 621 23.10 7.12 -12.43
CA HIS A 621 22.59 6.64 -13.72
C HIS A 621 23.70 6.27 -14.70
N TYR A 622 23.30 5.52 -15.73
CA TYR A 622 24.10 5.21 -16.91
C TYR A 622 23.56 6.04 -18.07
N ALA A 623 24.42 6.51 -18.95
CA ALA A 623 23.99 7.28 -20.11
C ALA A 623 24.73 6.83 -21.35
N SER A 624 23.99 6.62 -22.45
CA SER A 624 24.56 6.31 -23.75
C SER A 624 24.02 7.25 -24.82
N ILE A 625 24.92 8.03 -25.40
CA ILE A 625 24.65 8.93 -26.53
C ILE A 625 24.90 8.13 -27.82
N MET A 626 23.94 8.15 -28.75
CA MET A 626 24.02 7.41 -30.01
C MET A 626 23.22 8.10 -31.12
N SER A 627 23.39 7.65 -32.37
CA SER A 627 22.80 8.28 -33.54
C SER A 627 21.32 7.95 -33.77
N ASP A 628 20.83 6.82 -33.25
CA ASP A 628 19.44 6.38 -33.37
C ASP A 628 19.07 5.50 -32.18
N THR A 629 18.23 6.03 -31.30
CA THR A 629 17.87 5.42 -30.02
C THR A 629 16.63 4.53 -30.08
N ALA A 630 15.77 4.70 -31.09
CA ALA A 630 14.47 4.01 -31.16
C ALA A 630 14.57 2.46 -31.17
N PRO A 631 15.37 1.82 -32.04
CA PRO A 631 15.50 0.35 -32.03
C PRO A 631 16.25 -0.15 -30.79
N LYS A 632 17.10 0.69 -30.18
CA LYS A 632 17.90 0.33 -29.01
C LYS A 632 17.01 0.34 -27.77
N LYS A 633 16.10 1.31 -27.66
CA LYS A 633 15.03 1.29 -26.66
C LYS A 633 14.22 0.00 -26.71
N VAL A 634 13.76 -0.39 -27.90
CA VAL A 634 12.99 -1.64 -28.09
C VAL A 634 13.80 -2.87 -27.67
N PHE A 635 15.09 -2.93 -28.05
CA PHE A 635 15.99 -3.99 -27.64
C PHE A 635 16.12 -4.07 -26.10
N HIS A 636 16.33 -2.94 -25.43
CA HIS A 636 16.45 -2.92 -23.97
C HIS A 636 15.16 -3.35 -23.27
N GLU A 637 13.99 -2.94 -23.75
CA GLU A 637 12.70 -3.35 -23.19
C GLU A 637 12.44 -4.85 -23.38
N GLN A 638 12.59 -5.34 -24.61
CA GLN A 638 12.15 -6.69 -24.96
C GLN A 638 13.18 -7.77 -24.64
N MET A 639 14.45 -7.52 -24.94
CA MET A 639 15.52 -8.49 -24.76
C MET A 639 16.08 -8.46 -23.35
N LEU A 640 16.39 -7.26 -22.84
CA LEU A 640 17.03 -7.09 -21.53
C LEU A 640 16.05 -6.86 -20.38
N GLY A 641 14.78 -6.53 -20.67
CA GLY A 641 13.76 -6.34 -19.63
C GLY A 641 13.77 -4.98 -18.95
N PHE A 642 14.35 -3.95 -19.57
CA PHE A 642 14.38 -2.61 -19.02
C PHE A 642 12.96 -2.02 -19.02
N THR A 643 12.65 -1.23 -17.99
CA THR A 643 11.33 -0.59 -17.87
C THR A 643 11.40 0.83 -18.40
N HIS A 644 10.59 1.18 -19.40
CA HIS A 644 10.52 2.57 -19.86
C HIS A 644 9.83 3.45 -18.81
N ILE A 645 10.53 4.50 -18.38
CA ILE A 645 10.04 5.45 -17.36
C ILE A 645 9.43 6.67 -18.05
N ARG A 646 10.20 7.33 -18.91
CA ARG A 646 9.74 8.52 -19.65
C ARG A 646 10.59 8.80 -20.87
N THR A 647 10.03 9.55 -21.80
CA THR A 647 10.73 10.13 -22.96
C THR A 647 10.48 11.62 -22.98
N PHE A 648 11.51 12.42 -23.20
CA PHE A 648 11.39 13.87 -23.34
C PHE A 648 12.53 14.42 -24.20
N THR A 649 12.39 15.68 -24.61
CA THR A 649 13.39 16.41 -25.37
C THR A 649 13.98 17.54 -24.54
N VAL A 650 15.20 17.96 -24.88
CA VAL A 650 15.92 19.06 -24.20
C VAL A 650 16.62 19.96 -25.22
N ASN A 651 16.79 21.23 -24.87
CA ASN A 651 17.70 22.15 -25.55
C ASN A 651 19.02 22.23 -24.77
N ALA A 652 20.05 21.55 -25.27
CA ALA A 652 21.41 21.52 -24.73
C ALA A 652 22.28 22.72 -25.19
N GLY A 653 21.66 23.75 -25.77
CA GLY A 653 22.29 25.01 -26.13
C GLY A 653 22.84 25.09 -27.56
N SER A 654 22.62 24.07 -28.41
CA SER A 654 23.03 24.11 -29.83
C SER A 654 21.89 24.46 -30.79
N ALA A 655 20.65 24.56 -30.30
CA ALA A 655 19.49 25.04 -31.03
C ALA A 655 19.00 26.40 -30.53
N PRO A 656 18.34 27.21 -31.39
CA PRO A 656 17.72 28.47 -30.98
C PRO A 656 16.71 28.30 -29.83
N GLU A 657 16.47 29.38 -29.08
CA GLU A 657 15.50 29.42 -27.98
C GLU A 657 14.10 28.96 -28.46
N GLY A 658 13.49 28.01 -27.75
CA GLY A 658 12.21 27.39 -28.11
C GLY A 658 12.30 26.16 -29.03
N GLN A 659 13.50 25.70 -29.40
CA GLN A 659 13.70 24.43 -30.11
C GLN A 659 14.58 23.49 -29.29
N ASP A 660 14.29 22.18 -29.34
CA ASP A 660 15.11 21.16 -28.68
C ASP A 660 16.12 20.54 -29.66
N ASP A 661 17.28 20.14 -29.16
CA ASP A 661 18.36 19.51 -29.94
C ASP A 661 18.76 18.12 -29.44
N GLY A 662 18.12 17.62 -28.37
CA GLY A 662 18.32 16.29 -27.82
C GLY A 662 17.02 15.57 -27.48
N LEU A 663 16.99 14.26 -27.70
CA LEU A 663 15.95 13.32 -27.29
C LEU A 663 16.52 12.39 -26.22
N MET A 664 15.77 12.17 -25.13
CA MET A 664 16.18 11.32 -24.02
C MET A 664 15.11 10.26 -23.70
N HIS A 665 15.54 9.00 -23.61
CA HIS A 665 14.74 7.90 -23.07
C HIS A 665 15.30 7.46 -21.73
N VAL A 666 14.52 7.61 -20.67
CA VAL A 666 14.88 7.14 -19.32
C VAL A 666 14.29 5.75 -19.12
N MET A 667 15.16 4.78 -18.81
CA MET A 667 14.80 3.38 -18.68
C MET A 667 15.32 2.81 -17.35
N GLY A 668 14.44 2.27 -16.51
CA GLY A 668 14.82 1.59 -15.28
C GLY A 668 15.50 0.25 -15.57
N LEU A 669 16.56 -0.05 -14.82
CA LEU A 669 17.28 -1.31 -14.97
C LEU A 669 16.45 -2.49 -14.44
N PRO A 670 16.59 -3.69 -15.02
CA PRO A 670 15.94 -4.89 -14.50
C PRO A 670 16.37 -5.15 -13.05
N GLN A 671 15.40 -5.34 -12.16
CA GLN A 671 15.60 -5.62 -10.72
C GLN A 671 16.36 -4.55 -9.94
N ASP A 672 16.44 -3.33 -10.49
CA ASP A 672 17.11 -2.20 -9.86
C ASP A 672 16.25 -0.95 -10.06
N GLN A 673 15.61 -0.54 -8.97
CA GLN A 673 14.65 0.56 -8.99
C GLN A 673 15.27 1.91 -8.64
N GLN A 674 16.55 1.94 -8.27
CA GLN A 674 17.25 3.17 -7.88
C GLN A 674 17.98 3.80 -9.05
N ARG A 675 18.43 2.97 -10.02
CA ARG A 675 19.28 3.42 -11.12
C ARG A 675 18.57 3.32 -12.47
N VAL A 676 18.95 4.22 -13.37
CA VAL A 676 18.36 4.30 -14.72
C VAL A 676 19.45 4.31 -15.80
N LEU A 677 19.08 3.86 -16.99
CA LEU A 677 19.81 4.07 -18.23
C LEU A 677 19.12 5.16 -19.03
N ILE A 678 19.89 6.16 -19.45
CA ILE A 678 19.46 7.26 -20.31
C ILE A 678 20.01 7.01 -21.70
N LEU A 679 19.13 6.77 -22.68
CA LEU A 679 19.52 6.76 -24.09
C LEU A 679 19.31 8.16 -24.66
N THR A 680 20.36 8.74 -25.24
CA THR A 680 20.35 10.11 -25.77
C THR A 680 20.63 10.14 -27.26
N GLU A 681 19.81 10.87 -28.01
CA GLU A 681 19.95 11.10 -29.44
C GLU A 681 20.01 12.59 -29.75
N GLY A 682 20.88 13.00 -30.67
CA GLY A 682 20.89 14.36 -31.19
C GLY A 682 19.84 14.55 -32.28
N LEU A 683 18.91 15.49 -32.10
CA LEU A 683 17.81 15.72 -33.06
C LEU A 683 18.24 16.38 -34.38
N SER A 684 19.50 16.84 -34.47
CA SER A 684 20.07 17.41 -35.70
C SER A 684 21.58 17.18 -35.79
N PRO A 685 22.19 17.28 -36.99
CA PRO A 685 23.65 17.24 -37.14
C PRO A 685 24.38 18.37 -36.39
N ALA A 686 23.69 19.48 -36.10
CA ALA A 686 24.24 20.61 -35.39
C ALA A 686 24.19 20.46 -33.86
N SER A 687 23.41 19.49 -33.34
CA SER A 687 23.30 19.17 -31.92
C SER A 687 24.67 18.85 -31.30
N ILE A 688 24.86 19.25 -30.04
CA ILE A 688 26.08 18.92 -29.29
C ILE A 688 26.31 17.41 -29.19
N PHE A 689 25.24 16.62 -29.08
CA PHE A 689 25.30 15.16 -29.03
C PHE A 689 25.81 14.56 -30.35
N SER A 690 25.29 15.03 -31.48
CA SER A 690 25.73 14.60 -32.82
C SER A 690 27.17 15.02 -33.12
N LYS A 691 27.55 16.24 -32.71
CA LYS A 691 28.93 16.74 -32.83
C LYS A 691 29.90 15.95 -31.96
N LEU A 692 29.49 15.54 -30.77
CA LEU A 692 30.30 14.72 -29.87
C LEU A 692 30.61 13.36 -30.51
N LEU A 693 29.59 12.67 -31.04
CA LEU A 693 29.79 11.40 -31.77
C LEU A 693 30.73 11.57 -32.98
N SER A 694 30.50 12.61 -33.78
CA SER A 694 31.31 12.90 -34.97
C SER A 694 32.78 13.19 -34.62
N ARG A 695 33.02 13.99 -33.57
CA ARG A 695 34.37 14.33 -33.10
C ARG A 695 35.13 13.11 -32.56
N LYS A 696 34.40 12.17 -31.95
CA LYS A 696 34.99 10.97 -31.34
C LYS A 696 35.15 9.82 -32.34
N LEU A 697 34.57 9.91 -33.54
CA LEU A 697 34.58 8.86 -34.55
C LEU A 697 34.03 7.52 -34.01
N ARG A 698 33.04 7.58 -33.10
CA ARG A 698 32.40 6.41 -32.48
C ARG A 698 30.91 6.37 -32.80
N SER A 699 30.33 5.17 -32.81
CA SER A 699 28.88 4.98 -32.95
C SER A 699 28.09 5.29 -31.68
N HIS A 700 28.77 5.37 -30.53
CA HIS A 700 28.18 5.64 -29.23
C HIS A 700 29.21 6.26 -28.27
N VAL A 701 28.71 6.94 -27.23
CA VAL A 701 29.49 7.40 -26.06
C VAL A 701 28.72 6.99 -24.81
N HIS A 702 29.31 6.12 -24.00
CA HIS A 702 28.69 5.60 -22.77
C HIS A 702 29.45 6.13 -21.54
N HIS A 703 28.73 6.68 -20.57
CA HIS A 703 29.27 7.13 -19.30
C HIS A 703 28.42 6.73 -18.10
N ILE A 704 29.00 6.87 -16.91
CA ILE A 704 28.33 6.68 -15.62
C ILE A 704 28.31 8.00 -14.85
N ALA A 705 27.20 8.24 -14.16
CA ALA A 705 27.02 9.37 -13.27
C ALA A 705 27.05 8.92 -11.81
N LEU A 706 27.72 9.73 -10.99
CA LEU A 706 27.90 9.49 -9.58
C LEU A 706 27.08 10.49 -8.77
N GLU A 707 26.35 9.96 -7.80
CA GLU A 707 25.60 10.76 -6.84
C GLU A 707 26.55 11.38 -5.81
N VAL A 708 26.52 12.72 -5.71
CA VAL A 708 27.25 13.47 -4.69
C VAL A 708 26.37 14.46 -3.94
N ARG A 709 26.68 14.70 -2.66
CA ARG A 709 25.94 15.66 -1.81
C ARG A 709 26.02 17.10 -2.29
N THR A 710 27.21 17.53 -2.68
CA THR A 710 27.50 18.89 -3.15
C THR A 710 28.63 18.85 -4.17
N VAL A 711 28.42 19.45 -5.35
CA VAL A 711 29.42 19.41 -6.43
C VAL A 711 30.57 20.41 -6.26
N ASP A 712 30.38 21.55 -5.57
CA ASP A 712 31.39 22.62 -5.51
C ASP A 712 32.70 22.22 -4.79
N PRO A 713 32.67 21.59 -3.60
CA PRO A 713 33.91 21.24 -2.91
C PRO A 713 34.74 20.23 -3.70
N ILE A 714 34.05 19.31 -4.38
CA ILE A 714 34.65 18.27 -5.23
C ILE A 714 35.25 18.92 -6.48
N PHE A 715 34.48 19.79 -7.16
CA PHE A 715 34.93 20.50 -8.37
C PHE A 715 36.20 21.32 -8.11
N THR A 716 36.23 22.08 -7.01
CA THR A 716 37.41 22.87 -6.62
C THR A 716 38.62 21.98 -6.33
N ALA A 717 38.46 20.93 -5.51
CA ALA A 717 39.56 20.03 -5.15
C ALA A 717 40.15 19.29 -6.35
N ILE A 718 39.31 18.88 -7.30
CA ILE A 718 39.71 18.21 -8.55
C ILE A 718 40.54 19.17 -9.42
N ARG A 719 40.09 20.42 -9.58
CA ARG A 719 40.80 21.43 -10.40
C ARG A 719 42.14 21.84 -9.78
N GLU A 720 42.21 21.99 -8.46
CA GLU A 720 43.46 22.27 -7.72
C GLU A 720 44.50 21.14 -7.87
N ARG A 721 44.05 19.89 -7.97
CA ARG A 721 44.90 18.72 -8.24
C ARG A 721 45.25 18.52 -9.72
N GLY A 722 44.84 19.45 -10.59
CA GLY A 722 45.23 19.47 -12.00
C GLY A 722 44.43 18.54 -12.91
N TRP A 723 43.23 18.11 -12.51
CA TRP A 723 42.33 17.33 -13.37
C TRP A 723 41.49 18.24 -14.26
N ASN A 724 41.31 17.85 -15.53
CA ASN A 724 40.53 18.63 -16.47
C ASN A 724 39.03 18.27 -16.44
N THR A 725 38.19 19.30 -16.39
CA THR A 725 36.73 19.22 -16.50
C THR A 725 36.26 19.73 -17.87
N THR A 726 35.09 19.30 -18.33
CA THR A 726 34.54 19.71 -19.63
C THR A 726 34.08 21.18 -19.67
N ALA A 727 33.92 21.81 -18.51
CA ALA A 727 33.52 23.19 -18.34
C ALA A 727 34.28 23.86 -17.18
N ASP A 728 34.35 25.19 -17.22
CA ASP A 728 35.08 25.99 -16.22
C ASP A 728 34.35 26.21 -14.90
N LYS A 729 33.07 25.83 -14.84
CA LYS A 729 32.22 25.86 -13.64
C LYS A 729 31.20 24.72 -13.71
N PRO A 730 30.67 24.24 -12.57
CA PRO A 730 29.56 23.29 -12.58
C PRO A 730 28.35 23.85 -13.34
N SER A 731 27.72 23.00 -14.14
CA SER A 731 26.51 23.29 -14.91
C SER A 731 25.26 22.78 -14.18
N VAL A 732 24.10 22.91 -14.83
CA VAL A 732 22.83 22.39 -14.32
C VAL A 732 22.34 21.32 -15.29
N ASP A 733 21.92 20.18 -14.76
CA ASP A 733 21.23 19.15 -15.51
C ASP A 733 19.86 19.64 -15.96
N LEU A 734 19.61 19.52 -17.27
CA LEU A 734 18.41 20.07 -17.90
C LEU A 734 17.17 19.23 -17.60
N ALA A 735 17.34 17.96 -17.22
CA ALA A 735 16.24 17.05 -16.92
C ALA A 735 15.73 17.17 -15.48
N THR A 736 16.60 17.55 -14.54
CA THR A 736 16.33 17.53 -13.10
C THR A 736 16.52 18.88 -12.41
N GLY A 737 17.27 19.81 -13.02
CA GLY A 737 17.65 21.08 -12.41
C GLY A 737 18.77 20.95 -11.36
N PHE A 738 19.34 19.76 -11.16
CA PHE A 738 20.45 19.55 -10.24
C PHE A 738 21.77 20.05 -10.81
N ARG A 739 22.71 20.42 -9.93
CA ARG A 739 24.02 20.87 -10.36
C ARG A 739 24.89 19.67 -10.71
N GLN A 740 25.74 19.82 -11.72
CA GLN A 740 26.59 18.73 -12.20
C GLN A 740 27.89 19.24 -12.79
N PHE A 741 28.87 18.35 -12.94
CA PHE A 741 30.02 18.58 -13.81
C PHE A 741 30.57 17.26 -14.37
N PHE A 742 31.38 17.34 -15.42
CA PHE A 742 31.98 16.18 -16.07
C PHE A 742 33.50 16.27 -16.08
N LEU A 743 34.16 15.15 -15.81
CA LEU A 743 35.59 14.99 -16.08
C LEU A 743 35.83 14.75 -17.58
N CYS A 744 36.93 15.29 -18.08
CA CYS A 744 37.36 15.03 -19.45
C CYS A 744 37.75 13.56 -19.61
N GLU A 745 37.30 12.93 -20.71
CA GLU A 745 37.66 11.54 -21.05
C GLU A 745 39.18 11.30 -21.10
N SER A 746 39.96 12.34 -21.42
CA SER A 746 41.43 12.26 -21.43
C SER A 746 42.06 11.97 -20.07
N GLU A 747 41.32 12.17 -18.97
CA GLU A 747 41.85 11.87 -17.63
C GLU A 747 41.88 10.37 -17.33
N ILE A 748 40.94 9.59 -17.87
CA ILE A 748 40.71 8.22 -17.39
C ILE A 748 40.21 7.23 -18.47
N GLY A 749 40.02 7.68 -19.71
CA GLY A 749 39.51 6.86 -20.81
C GLY A 749 37.98 6.76 -20.93
N THR A 750 37.21 7.39 -20.04
CA THR A 750 35.74 7.52 -20.15
C THR A 750 35.25 8.85 -19.60
N ILE A 751 34.05 9.27 -19.97
CA ILE A 751 33.40 10.43 -19.34
C ILE A 751 32.90 9.97 -17.97
N LEU A 752 33.08 10.80 -16.94
CA LEU A 752 32.48 10.62 -15.63
C LEU A 752 31.74 11.88 -15.24
N GLU A 753 30.50 11.69 -14.80
CA GLU A 753 29.60 12.74 -14.37
C GLU A 753 29.47 12.70 -12.86
N PHE A 754 29.48 13.87 -12.24
CA PHE A 754 29.14 14.07 -10.83
C PHE A 754 27.88 14.93 -10.78
N ILE A 755 26.83 14.41 -10.18
CA ILE A 755 25.54 15.09 -10.09
C ILE A 755 25.14 15.27 -8.62
N GLU A 756 24.74 16.51 -8.29
CA GLU A 756 24.28 16.88 -6.96
C GLU A 756 22.93 16.22 -6.70
N ARG A 757 22.89 15.23 -5.82
CA ARG A 757 21.66 14.83 -5.16
C ARG A 757 21.75 15.38 -3.76
N ARG A 758 20.87 16.33 -3.46
CA ARG A 758 20.70 16.74 -2.08
C ARG A 758 20.11 15.57 -1.36
N ASP A 759 20.89 15.02 -0.44
CA ASP A 759 20.40 14.09 0.55
C ASP A 759 19.04 14.60 1.04
N SER A 760 18.02 13.79 0.87
CA SER A 760 16.79 13.92 1.66
C SER A 760 17.05 13.62 3.14
N ALA A 761 18.32 13.40 3.55
CA ALA A 761 18.76 13.18 4.92
C ALA A 761 20.19 13.69 5.22
N LYS A 762 20.30 14.63 6.18
CA LYS A 762 21.49 15.00 7.00
C LYS A 762 22.55 15.94 6.38
N THR A 763 22.43 17.23 6.69
CA THR A 763 23.56 18.16 6.77
C THR A 763 23.89 18.40 8.25
N GLU A 764 25.03 17.90 8.74
CA GLU A 764 25.59 18.33 10.03
C GLU A 764 26.29 19.67 9.83
N VAL A 765 25.72 20.73 10.41
CA VAL A 765 26.47 21.95 10.73
C VAL A 765 26.79 21.85 12.21
N SER A 766 28.05 21.64 12.56
CA SER A 766 28.50 21.75 13.95
C SER A 766 28.44 23.23 14.37
N VAL A 767 27.35 23.62 15.01
CA VAL A 767 27.28 24.84 15.80
C VAL A 767 27.27 24.41 17.26
N ASP A 768 28.36 24.70 17.98
CA ASP A 768 28.41 24.59 19.43
C ASP A 768 27.42 25.59 20.04
N VAL A 769 26.23 25.13 20.45
CA VAL A 769 25.34 25.88 21.33
C VAL A 769 24.57 24.93 22.24
N ASP A 770 24.73 25.10 23.55
CA ASP A 770 23.85 24.59 24.59
C ASP A 770 22.37 24.89 24.23
N SER A 771 21.52 23.86 24.34
CA SER A 771 20.05 23.93 24.27
C SER A 771 19.43 24.65 23.07
N GLU A 772 19.21 23.97 21.94
CA GLU A 772 18.14 24.33 20.99
C GLU A 772 17.99 23.30 19.85
N SER A 773 16.83 22.64 19.74
CA SER A 773 16.38 21.99 18.51
C SER A 773 14.86 22.07 18.41
N VAL A 774 14.34 22.76 17.39
CA VAL A 774 12.92 23.11 17.22
C VAL A 774 12.50 22.89 15.77
N GLN A 775 11.34 22.27 15.56
CA GLN A 775 10.71 22.10 14.24
C GLN A 775 9.65 23.18 13.97
N GLN A 776 9.67 23.77 12.77
CA GLN A 776 8.73 24.82 12.35
C GLN A 776 8.27 24.58 10.90
N SER A 777 6.97 24.72 10.62
CA SER A 777 6.43 24.70 9.25
C SER A 777 5.30 25.72 9.06
N THR A 778 5.24 26.36 7.88
CA THR A 778 4.15 27.28 7.45
C THR A 778 3.77 27.08 5.97
N LYS A 779 2.48 27.16 5.63
CA LYS A 779 1.94 27.18 4.25
C LYS A 779 0.90 28.29 4.07
N GLY A 780 0.94 28.99 2.93
CA GLY A 780 0.00 30.06 2.55
C GLY A 780 -0.99 29.72 1.43
N ARG A 781 -2.08 30.48 1.32
CA ARG A 781 -3.20 30.27 0.37
C ARG A 781 -2.83 30.78 -1.04
N GLY A 782 -1.99 30.05 -1.77
CA GLY A 782 -1.61 30.44 -3.16
C GLY A 782 -0.36 29.78 -3.75
N GLY A 783 0.17 28.70 -3.15
CA GLY A 783 1.29 27.94 -3.71
C GLY A 783 2.65 28.65 -3.70
N SER A 784 2.77 29.86 -3.14
CA SER A 784 4.02 30.61 -3.05
C SER A 784 4.22 31.16 -1.63
N VAL A 785 4.80 30.30 -0.79
CA VAL A 785 5.79 30.51 0.30
C VAL A 785 5.70 29.25 1.16
N ILE A 786 6.64 28.33 0.94
CA ILE A 786 6.92 27.21 1.85
C ILE A 786 8.20 27.60 2.57
N VAL A 787 8.08 28.03 3.82
CA VAL A 787 9.21 27.97 4.74
C VAL A 787 9.01 26.70 5.55
N SER A 788 9.77 25.67 5.18
CA SER A 788 9.94 24.48 6.01
C SER A 788 11.37 24.50 6.53
N GLN A 789 11.55 24.79 7.81
CA GLN A 789 12.86 24.62 8.45
C GLN A 789 12.76 23.44 9.41
N TYR A 790 13.54 22.42 9.10
CA TYR A 790 13.59 21.18 9.85
C TYR A 790 14.92 21.13 10.62
N LEU A 791 14.88 21.38 11.94
CA LEU A 791 16.05 21.28 12.81
C LEU A 791 15.85 20.09 13.76
N GLY A 792 16.44 18.95 13.41
CA GLY A 792 16.48 17.77 14.27
C GLY A 792 17.69 17.82 15.20
N GLY A 793 17.47 17.75 16.52
CA GLY A 793 18.51 17.49 17.51
C GLY A 793 18.53 16.02 17.92
N PRO A 794 19.66 15.50 18.42
CA PRO A 794 19.76 14.11 18.87
C PRO A 794 18.88 13.84 20.10
N SER A 795 18.24 12.67 20.12
CA SER A 795 17.57 12.16 21.33
C SER A 795 18.62 11.82 22.41
N PRO A 796 18.50 12.29 23.67
CA PRO A 796 19.56 12.21 24.68
C PRO A 796 20.01 10.80 25.12
N SER A 797 19.39 9.71 24.64
CA SER A 797 19.66 8.37 25.19
C SER A 797 19.64 7.22 24.19
N TRP A 798 19.76 7.47 22.89
CA TRP A 798 19.98 6.39 21.93
C TRP A 798 21.49 6.17 21.76
N PRO A 799 21.97 4.91 21.77
CA PRO A 799 23.39 4.59 21.52
C PRO A 799 23.88 5.11 20.16
N ASP A 800 22.94 5.27 19.22
CA ASP A 800 23.11 5.87 17.91
C ASP A 800 22.25 7.15 17.85
N GLN A 801 22.81 8.29 17.44
CA GLN A 801 22.12 9.57 17.30
C GLN A 801 20.99 9.49 16.25
N VAL A 802 19.80 9.03 16.64
CA VAL A 802 18.65 9.03 15.73
C VAL A 802 18.06 10.43 15.68
N SER A 803 18.14 11.05 14.50
CA SER A 803 17.52 12.34 14.20
C SER A 803 16.01 12.17 14.17
N ILE A 804 15.28 13.08 14.81
CA ILE A 804 13.85 13.29 14.50
C ILE A 804 13.76 13.46 12.97
N SER A 805 12.69 13.01 12.31
CA SER A 805 12.37 13.27 10.89
C SER A 805 10.95 13.83 10.68
N GLN A 806 10.59 14.16 9.43
CA GLN A 806 9.22 14.56 9.06
C GLN A 806 8.17 13.46 9.33
N GLU A 807 8.62 12.20 9.42
CA GLU A 807 7.78 11.03 9.65
C GLU A 807 7.72 10.65 11.14
N THR A 808 8.43 11.36 12.03
CA THR A 808 8.44 11.05 13.45
C THR A 808 7.09 11.35 14.08
N LEU A 809 6.53 10.38 14.80
CA LEU A 809 5.31 10.56 15.56
C LEU A 809 5.57 11.27 16.87
N PHE A 810 4.73 12.24 17.17
CA PHE A 810 4.65 12.87 18.47
C PHE A 810 3.34 12.47 19.13
N THR A 811 3.35 12.30 20.45
CA THR A 811 2.07 12.31 21.17
C THR A 811 1.43 13.69 21.00
N LEU A 812 0.21 13.73 20.50
CA LEU A 812 -0.47 14.98 20.18
C LEU A 812 -0.99 15.68 21.44
N ALA A 813 -1.18 14.93 22.53
CA ALA A 813 -1.92 15.44 23.67
C ALA A 813 -3.20 16.16 23.17
N SER A 814 -3.43 17.39 23.62
CA SER A 814 -4.63 18.15 23.27
C SER A 814 -4.76 18.59 21.80
N LEU A 815 -3.75 18.37 20.95
CA LEU A 815 -3.90 18.53 19.49
C LEU A 815 -4.90 17.51 18.91
N THR A 816 -5.15 16.38 19.58
CA THR A 816 -6.18 15.40 19.15
C THR A 816 -7.59 16.00 19.08
N LYS A 817 -7.86 17.11 19.77
CA LYS A 817 -9.19 17.74 19.79
C LYS A 817 -9.62 18.26 18.42
N LEU A 818 -8.69 18.81 17.65
CA LEU A 818 -9.00 19.40 16.34
C LEU A 818 -9.54 18.34 15.35
N PRO A 819 -8.83 17.22 15.06
CA PRO A 819 -9.35 16.20 14.15
C PRO A 819 -10.64 15.55 14.68
N THR A 820 -10.77 15.32 16.00
CA THR A 820 -12.03 14.81 16.59
C THR A 820 -13.20 15.77 16.38
N THR A 821 -12.94 17.08 16.49
CA THR A 821 -13.95 18.11 16.23
C THR A 821 -14.38 18.12 14.76
N VAL A 822 -13.43 17.99 13.84
CA VAL A 822 -13.72 17.85 12.40
C VAL A 822 -14.65 16.66 12.16
N ALA A 823 -14.36 15.49 12.73
CA ALA A 823 -15.22 14.32 12.62
C ALA A 823 -16.63 14.54 13.19
N ALA A 824 -16.75 15.21 14.33
CA ALA A 824 -18.06 15.54 14.90
C ALA A 824 -18.86 16.50 13.99
N LEU A 825 -18.21 17.49 13.37
CA LEU A 825 -18.85 18.39 12.42
C LEU A 825 -19.27 17.68 11.12
N GLN A 826 -18.54 16.66 10.66
CA GLN A 826 -18.97 15.83 9.53
C GLN A 826 -20.30 15.11 9.79
N LEU A 827 -20.57 14.70 11.03
CA LEU A 827 -21.87 14.12 11.39
C LEU A 827 -23.00 15.15 11.37
N VAL A 828 -22.68 16.42 11.70
CA VAL A 828 -23.62 17.53 11.58
C VAL A 828 -23.94 17.84 10.12
N GLU A 829 -22.92 17.87 9.24
CA GLU A 829 -23.12 18.06 7.79
C GLU A 829 -24.01 16.99 7.17
N ARG A 830 -23.83 15.75 7.60
CA ARG A 830 -24.62 14.59 7.15
C ARG A 830 -25.98 14.49 7.83
N GLN A 831 -26.33 15.48 8.66
CA GLN A 831 -27.61 15.58 9.36
C GLN A 831 -27.92 14.39 10.29
N PHE A 832 -26.90 13.66 10.74
CA PHE A 832 -27.08 12.60 11.73
C PHE A 832 -27.37 13.15 13.12
N ILE A 833 -26.84 14.34 13.42
CA ILE A 833 -27.11 15.07 14.66
C ILE A 833 -27.04 16.58 14.39
N THR A 834 -27.72 17.39 15.20
CA THR A 834 -27.54 18.84 15.19
C THR A 834 -26.62 19.27 16.33
N LEU A 835 -26.01 20.46 16.23
CA LEU A 835 -25.14 21.00 17.28
C LEU A 835 -25.86 21.15 18.64
N ASP A 836 -27.18 21.31 18.63
CA ASP A 836 -27.99 21.63 19.80
C ASP A 836 -28.90 20.47 20.25
N ALA A 837 -28.81 19.30 19.60
CA ALA A 837 -29.51 18.10 20.04
C ALA A 837 -28.96 17.60 21.38
N ASP A 838 -29.84 17.06 22.23
CA ASP A 838 -29.42 16.39 23.47
C ASP A 838 -28.75 15.05 23.13
N VAL A 839 -27.50 14.87 23.56
CA VAL A 839 -26.71 13.66 23.30
C VAL A 839 -26.98 12.56 24.33
N SER A 840 -27.81 12.82 25.34
CA SER A 840 -28.00 11.93 26.49
C SER A 840 -28.46 10.52 26.12
N ASP A 841 -29.32 10.39 25.10
CA ASP A 841 -29.82 9.08 24.66
C ASP A 841 -28.76 8.29 23.87
N LEU A 842 -27.83 9.00 23.22
CA LEU A 842 -26.71 8.41 22.48
C LEU A 842 -25.51 8.10 23.38
N LEU A 843 -25.39 8.83 24.50
CA LEU A 843 -24.35 8.66 25.51
C LEU A 843 -24.98 8.54 26.90
N PRO A 844 -25.64 7.42 27.21
CA PRO A 844 -26.37 7.27 28.48
C PRO A 844 -25.47 7.40 29.72
N ASP A 845 -24.19 7.03 29.61
CA ASP A 845 -23.21 7.19 30.68
C ASP A 845 -22.92 8.65 31.03
N LEU A 846 -22.88 9.51 30.03
CA LEU A 846 -22.76 10.95 30.23
C LEU A 846 -24.12 11.55 30.62
N GLY A 847 -25.20 11.09 29.98
CA GLY A 847 -26.56 11.57 30.18
C GLY A 847 -27.05 11.46 31.62
N ARG A 848 -26.61 10.44 32.37
CA ARG A 848 -26.95 10.24 33.79
C ARG A 848 -26.19 11.14 34.77
N GLN A 849 -25.14 11.84 34.33
CA GLN A 849 -24.29 12.61 35.23
C GLN A 849 -25.04 13.82 35.83
N GLN A 850 -24.76 14.08 37.10
CA GLN A 850 -25.38 15.14 37.90
C GLN A 850 -24.39 16.29 38.15
N ILE A 851 -24.88 17.40 38.73
CA ILE A 851 -24.07 18.57 39.10
C ILE A 851 -23.99 18.73 40.62
N PRO A 852 -22.85 19.17 41.20
CA PRO A 852 -22.72 19.46 42.61
C PRO A 852 -23.35 20.81 42.96
N VAL A 853 -24.16 20.83 44.01
CA VAL A 853 -24.73 22.06 44.62
C VAL A 853 -24.12 22.37 45.99
N GLY A 854 -23.21 21.51 46.47
CA GLY A 854 -22.51 21.68 47.73
C GLY A 854 -21.59 20.50 48.04
N TRP A 855 -20.84 20.62 49.12
CA TRP A 855 -19.91 19.62 49.61
C TRP A 855 -20.11 19.41 51.11
N ASN A 856 -20.21 18.16 51.53
CA ASN A 856 -20.26 17.81 52.95
C ASN A 856 -18.86 17.91 53.59
N ALA A 857 -18.82 17.95 54.92
CA ALA A 857 -17.58 18.05 55.69
C ALA A 857 -16.64 16.84 55.49
N ASP A 858 -17.18 15.68 55.13
CA ASP A 858 -16.43 14.46 54.82
C ASP A 858 -15.82 14.46 53.41
N GLY A 859 -16.15 15.45 52.57
CA GLY A 859 -15.67 15.56 51.19
C GLY A 859 -16.59 14.92 50.14
N SER A 860 -17.74 14.36 50.52
CA SER A 860 -18.79 13.94 49.58
C SER A 860 -19.51 15.13 48.95
N SER A 861 -19.95 15.01 47.70
CA SER A 861 -20.73 16.04 47.01
C SER A 861 -22.24 15.89 47.26
N ILE A 862 -22.93 17.01 47.37
CA ILE A 862 -24.39 17.09 47.32
C ILE A 862 -24.76 17.31 45.86
N LEU A 863 -25.42 16.34 45.24
CA LEU A 863 -25.70 16.35 43.80
C LEU A 863 -27.16 16.70 43.50
N GLN A 864 -27.37 17.42 42.40
CA GLN A 864 -28.68 17.71 41.82
C GLN A 864 -28.71 17.27 40.35
N LYS A 865 -29.88 16.83 39.87
CA LYS A 865 -30.12 16.61 38.45
C LYS A 865 -29.93 17.92 37.68
N ARG A 866 -29.12 17.90 36.62
CA ARG A 866 -28.99 19.00 35.66
C ARG A 866 -30.35 19.39 35.07
N ARG A 867 -30.49 20.65 34.67
CA ARG A 867 -31.72 21.20 34.10
C ARG A 867 -31.67 21.25 32.57
N ASN A 868 -30.50 21.51 32.01
CA ASN A 868 -30.28 21.70 30.59
C ASN A 868 -29.85 20.38 29.91
N PRO A 869 -30.18 20.20 28.61
CA PRO A 869 -29.67 19.10 27.80
C PRO A 869 -28.15 19.19 27.63
N ILE A 870 -27.50 18.04 27.39
CA ILE A 870 -26.07 18.00 27.03
C ILE A 870 -25.99 18.06 25.52
N THR A 871 -25.41 19.12 24.95
CA THR A 871 -25.36 19.28 23.49
C THR A 871 -23.96 19.07 22.92
N LEU A 872 -23.88 18.68 21.64
CA LEU A 872 -22.60 18.56 20.94
C LEU A 872 -21.83 19.90 20.94
N ARG A 873 -22.54 21.02 20.76
CA ARG A 873 -21.95 22.37 20.86
C ARG A 873 -21.23 22.57 22.19
N GLN A 874 -21.84 22.15 23.29
CA GLN A 874 -21.27 22.32 24.64
C GLN A 874 -20.05 21.41 24.87
N LEU A 875 -20.08 20.19 24.32
CA LEU A 875 -18.94 19.27 24.37
C LEU A 875 -17.72 19.81 23.63
N LEU A 876 -17.92 20.38 22.44
CA LEU A 876 -16.85 20.94 21.60
C LEU A 876 -16.33 22.30 22.11
N THR A 877 -17.08 22.96 22.99
CA THR A 877 -16.75 24.31 23.51
C THR A 877 -16.29 24.34 24.97
N HIS A 878 -16.14 23.18 25.61
CA HIS A 878 -15.82 23.06 27.04
C HIS A 878 -16.82 23.78 27.97
N SER A 879 -18.09 23.87 27.54
CA SER A 879 -19.19 24.45 28.32
C SER A 879 -20.21 23.41 28.80
N SER A 880 -19.90 22.11 28.65
CA SER A 880 -20.75 21.00 29.10
C SER A 880 -20.61 20.64 30.59
N GLY A 881 -19.65 21.22 31.29
CA GLY A 881 -19.30 20.83 32.66
C GLY A 881 -18.50 19.52 32.77
N CYS A 882 -18.14 18.90 31.64
CA CYS A 882 -17.17 17.79 31.59
C CYS A 882 -15.77 18.36 31.82
N VAL A 883 -15.03 17.86 32.81
CA VAL A 883 -13.78 18.47 33.29
C VAL A 883 -12.71 17.41 33.55
N TYR A 884 -11.44 17.81 33.46
CA TYR A 884 -10.33 16.95 33.89
C TYR A 884 -10.08 17.09 35.40
N ASP A 885 -9.93 15.95 36.08
CA ASP A 885 -9.74 15.85 37.52
C ASP A 885 -8.45 16.51 38.02
N PHE A 886 -7.37 16.48 37.24
CA PHE A 886 -6.09 17.06 37.60
C PHE A 886 -6.10 18.60 37.69
N ASN A 887 -7.11 19.27 37.13
CA ASN A 887 -7.23 20.74 37.14
C ASN A 887 -8.29 21.28 38.10
N ASN A 888 -9.13 20.43 38.71
CA ASN A 888 -10.23 20.88 39.55
C ASN A 888 -10.09 20.45 41.04
N ARG A 889 -10.12 21.42 41.95
CA ARG A 889 -9.95 21.18 43.40
C ARG A 889 -11.07 20.32 43.98
N ASP A 890 -12.29 20.53 43.53
CA ASP A 890 -13.47 19.88 44.09
C ASP A 890 -13.60 18.43 43.61
N LEU A 891 -13.27 18.14 42.36
CA LEU A 891 -13.09 16.76 41.91
C LEU A 891 -11.93 16.04 42.60
N LYS A 892 -10.82 16.72 42.88
CA LYS A 892 -9.74 16.14 43.70
C LYS A 892 -10.22 15.77 45.10
N LYS A 893 -11.10 16.56 45.72
CA LYS A 893 -11.72 16.21 47.01
C LYS A 893 -12.63 15.00 46.86
N LEU A 894 -13.49 14.98 45.84
CA LEU A 894 -14.41 13.86 45.57
C LEU A 894 -13.65 12.55 45.38
N ARG A 895 -12.57 12.55 44.59
CA ARG A 895 -11.75 11.35 44.34
C ARG A 895 -11.08 10.84 45.62
N ARG A 896 -10.56 11.75 46.45
CA ARG A 896 -10.01 11.40 47.77
C ARG A 896 -11.07 10.75 48.67
N PHE A 897 -12.29 11.28 48.68
CA PHE A 897 -13.41 10.70 49.43
C PHE A 897 -13.79 9.31 48.90
N GLN A 898 -13.86 9.13 47.58
CA GLN A 898 -14.19 7.85 46.94
C GLN A 898 -13.06 6.80 47.03
N GLY A 899 -11.89 7.16 47.57
CA GLY A 899 -10.71 6.28 47.59
C GLY A 899 -10.17 5.94 46.20
N THR A 900 -10.51 6.76 45.19
CA THR A 900 -10.06 6.55 43.80
C THR A 900 -8.85 7.42 43.49
N THR A 901 -7.82 6.83 42.91
CA THR A 901 -6.65 7.56 42.39
C THR A 901 -6.86 7.95 40.92
N VAL A 902 -6.29 9.08 40.53
CA VAL A 902 -6.21 9.52 39.13
C VAL A 902 -5.34 8.51 38.35
N GLY A 903 -5.80 8.05 37.18
CA GLY A 903 -4.98 7.26 36.23
C GLY A 903 -5.07 5.72 36.30
N ASN A 904 -5.96 5.14 37.11
CA ASN A 904 -6.13 3.67 37.21
C ASN A 904 -7.19 3.07 36.26
N LYS A 905 -7.68 3.83 35.28
CA LYS A 905 -8.77 3.39 34.40
C LYS A 905 -8.46 3.70 32.95
N PHE A 906 -8.64 2.70 32.09
CA PHE A 906 -8.19 2.71 30.70
C PHE A 906 -9.30 3.09 29.70
N THR A 907 -10.54 3.28 30.14
CA THR A 907 -11.70 3.63 29.31
C THR A 907 -12.26 5.03 29.62
N ILE A 908 -12.91 5.66 28.64
CA ILE A 908 -13.55 6.99 28.76
C ILE A 908 -14.60 7.00 29.85
N ILE A 909 -15.48 5.99 29.85
CA ILE A 909 -16.50 5.83 30.90
C ILE A 909 -15.81 5.63 32.24
N GLY A 910 -14.81 4.76 32.32
CA GLY A 910 -14.08 4.53 33.56
C GLY A 910 -13.53 5.82 34.16
N TRP A 911 -12.82 6.62 33.36
CA TRP A 911 -12.11 7.81 33.83
C TRP A 911 -13.05 9.00 34.11
N PHE A 912 -14.04 9.23 33.25
CA PHE A 912 -14.89 10.42 33.28
C PHE A 912 -16.31 10.18 33.83
N ASP A 913 -16.61 8.99 34.39
CA ASP A 913 -17.84 8.74 35.15
C ASP A 913 -17.79 9.39 36.54
N HIS A 914 -17.88 10.72 36.56
CA HIS A 914 -18.00 11.54 37.75
C HIS A 914 -18.97 12.70 37.48
N PRO A 915 -19.46 13.41 38.52
CA PRO A 915 -20.35 14.55 38.34
C PRO A 915 -19.75 15.62 37.40
N LEU A 916 -20.64 16.27 36.63
CA LEU A 916 -20.36 17.50 35.89
C LEU A 916 -20.11 18.65 36.87
N LEU A 917 -19.42 19.70 36.47
CA LEU A 917 -19.04 20.77 37.42
C LEU A 917 -20.11 21.84 37.64
N PHE A 918 -20.87 22.18 36.59
CA PHE A 918 -21.82 23.29 36.58
C PHE A 918 -22.97 23.01 35.61
N GLU A 919 -24.01 23.84 35.65
CA GLU A 919 -25.13 23.75 34.72
C GLU A 919 -24.68 24.09 33.29
N LEU A 920 -25.15 23.30 32.33
CA LEU A 920 -24.59 23.30 30.98
C LEU A 920 -24.84 24.63 30.27
N GLY A 921 -23.78 25.19 29.69
CA GLY A 921 -23.76 26.53 29.07
C GLY A 921 -23.57 27.71 30.04
N GLN A 922 -23.67 27.50 31.36
CA GLN A 922 -23.53 28.56 32.38
C GLN A 922 -22.10 28.64 32.95
N GLY A 923 -21.14 27.94 32.35
CA GLY A 923 -19.76 27.95 32.80
C GLY A 923 -18.82 27.42 31.72
N TRP A 924 -17.53 27.64 31.95
CA TRP A 924 -16.47 27.14 31.10
C TRP A 924 -15.36 26.55 31.97
N GLU A 925 -14.95 25.31 31.67
CA GLU A 925 -13.81 24.66 32.32
C GLU A 925 -13.21 23.64 31.35
N TYR A 926 -11.89 23.64 31.24
CA TYR A 926 -11.19 22.76 30.31
C TYR A 926 -11.32 21.29 30.71
N GLY A 927 -11.67 20.42 29.75
CA GLY A 927 -12.09 19.07 30.11
C GLY A 927 -12.32 18.06 28.99
N SER A 928 -12.94 16.95 29.37
CA SER A 928 -13.14 15.75 28.56
C SER A 928 -14.32 15.79 27.58
N GLY A 929 -14.91 16.97 27.36
CA GLY A 929 -16.05 17.12 26.43
C GLY A 929 -15.76 16.57 25.03
N VAL A 930 -14.54 16.78 24.51
CA VAL A 930 -14.14 16.28 23.19
C VAL A 930 -13.86 14.77 23.20
N ASP A 931 -13.47 14.19 24.34
CA ASP A 931 -13.38 12.73 24.49
C ASP A 931 -14.78 12.09 24.34
N TRP A 932 -15.80 12.69 24.95
CA TRP A 932 -17.20 12.29 24.78
C TRP A 932 -17.73 12.54 23.37
N ALA A 933 -17.32 13.63 22.70
CA ALA A 933 -17.65 13.85 21.30
C ALA A 933 -17.04 12.75 20.40
N GLY A 934 -15.84 12.27 20.72
CA GLY A 934 -15.25 11.09 20.08
C GLY A 934 -16.11 9.85 20.24
N LYS A 935 -16.58 9.55 21.46
CA LYS A 935 -17.53 8.44 21.70
C LYS A 935 -18.84 8.62 20.94
N LEU A 936 -19.36 9.84 20.85
CA LEU A 936 -20.55 10.13 20.05
C LEU A 936 -20.35 9.80 18.57
N VAL A 937 -19.17 10.13 18.03
CA VAL A 937 -18.79 9.76 16.66
C VAL A 937 -18.81 8.24 16.49
N GLU A 938 -18.25 7.49 17.44
CA GLU A 938 -18.28 6.02 17.40
C GLU A 938 -19.72 5.48 17.43
N GLN A 939 -20.56 6.00 18.31
CA GLN A 939 -21.95 5.55 18.46
C GLN A 939 -22.79 5.82 17.20
N ILE A 940 -22.66 6.99 16.61
CA ILE A 940 -23.46 7.37 15.42
C ILE A 940 -22.95 6.66 14.16
N SER A 941 -21.64 6.56 13.99
CA SER A 941 -21.05 5.96 12.78
C SER A 941 -20.99 4.43 12.80
N GLY A 942 -21.02 3.82 13.99
CA GLY A 942 -20.74 2.39 14.15
C GLY A 942 -19.27 2.01 13.91
N MET A 943 -18.37 2.99 13.76
CA MET A 943 -16.94 2.80 13.52
C MET A 943 -16.13 3.17 14.77
N PRO A 944 -15.03 2.45 15.07
CA PRO A 944 -14.05 2.94 16.05
C PRO A 944 -13.51 4.31 15.65
N LEU A 945 -13.23 5.19 16.63
CA LEU A 945 -12.82 6.57 16.36
C LEU A 945 -11.50 6.65 15.57
N GLU A 946 -10.57 5.72 15.82
CA GLU A 946 -9.35 5.59 15.02
C GLU A 946 -9.65 5.38 13.53
N ALA A 947 -10.56 4.45 13.21
CA ALA A 947 -10.93 4.15 11.83
C ALA A 947 -11.65 5.34 11.19
N TYR A 948 -12.61 5.95 11.91
CA TYR A 948 -13.35 7.11 11.42
C TYR A 948 -12.41 8.28 11.08
N LEU A 949 -11.50 8.63 11.98
CA LEU A 949 -10.55 9.73 11.75
C LEU A 949 -9.60 9.41 10.60
N LYS A 950 -9.07 8.19 10.52
CA LYS A 950 -8.22 7.78 9.40
C LYS A 950 -8.94 7.91 8.06
N ASP A 951 -10.15 7.38 7.96
CA ASP A 951 -10.89 7.31 6.69
C ASP A 951 -11.50 8.64 6.25
N HIS A 952 -12.01 9.43 7.20
CA HIS A 952 -12.80 10.62 6.90
C HIS A 952 -12.08 11.94 7.15
N VAL A 953 -10.96 11.96 7.89
CA VAL A 953 -10.21 13.20 8.17
C VAL A 953 -8.82 13.17 7.55
N TRP A 954 -8.02 12.13 7.81
CA TRP A 954 -6.62 12.10 7.41
C TRP A 954 -6.42 11.62 5.96
N LYS A 955 -7.11 10.55 5.54
CA LYS A 955 -7.03 10.02 4.17
C LYS A 955 -7.43 11.06 3.09
N PRO A 956 -8.51 11.85 3.23
CA PRO A 956 -8.89 12.86 2.22
C PRO A 956 -7.84 13.96 1.99
N ILE A 957 -7.00 14.24 2.99
CA ILE A 957 -5.91 15.22 2.87
C ILE A 957 -4.57 14.60 2.48
N GLY A 958 -4.52 13.28 2.25
CA GLY A 958 -3.31 12.55 1.86
C GLY A 958 -2.36 12.22 3.02
N ALA A 959 -2.83 12.28 4.27
CA ALA A 959 -2.07 12.00 5.48
C ALA A 959 -2.36 10.60 6.03
N SER A 960 -1.37 9.93 6.64
CA SER A 960 -1.47 8.51 7.05
C SER A 960 -0.85 8.16 8.41
N SER A 961 -0.08 9.06 9.01
CA SER A 961 0.67 8.82 10.25
C SER A 961 -0.17 8.88 11.53
N PHE A 962 -1.44 9.31 11.46
CA PHE A 962 -2.31 9.42 12.63
C PHE A 962 -2.69 8.05 13.22
N THR A 963 -2.60 7.89 14.54
CA THR A 963 -3.07 6.67 15.24
C THR A 963 -3.33 6.92 16.74
N PHE A 964 -4.23 6.14 17.35
CA PHE A 964 -4.32 6.02 18.82
C PHE A 964 -3.51 4.81 19.35
N CYS A 965 -3.07 3.92 18.46
CA CYS A 965 -2.35 2.69 18.77
C CYS A 965 -0.89 2.75 18.28
N PRO A 966 -0.03 3.61 18.85
CA PRO A 966 1.34 3.81 18.36
C PRO A 966 2.23 2.57 18.52
N ASP A 967 1.92 1.67 19.45
CA ASP A 967 2.66 0.42 19.69
C ASP A 967 2.20 -0.74 18.79
N SER A 968 1.20 -0.51 17.92
CA SER A 968 0.75 -1.53 16.98
C SER A 968 1.92 -1.99 16.10
N PRO A 969 2.11 -3.30 15.86
CA PRO A 969 3.11 -3.81 14.92
C PRO A 969 2.96 -3.27 13.49
N SER A 970 1.80 -2.68 13.15
CA SER A 970 1.53 -2.02 11.87
C SER A 970 2.11 -0.60 11.78
N ASN A 971 2.47 0.02 12.91
CA ASN A 971 3.04 1.36 12.94
C ASN A 971 4.54 1.29 12.58
N LYS A 972 4.90 1.88 11.45
CA LYS A 972 6.26 1.90 10.91
C LYS A 972 7.05 3.14 11.32
N HIS A 973 6.34 4.14 11.86
CA HIS A 973 6.93 5.42 12.19
C HIS A 973 7.66 5.36 13.52
N GLN A 974 8.81 6.01 13.59
CA GLN A 974 9.51 6.20 14.85
C GLN A 974 8.73 7.16 15.74
N ILE A 975 8.52 6.81 17.01
CA ILE A 975 7.93 7.69 18.01
C ILE A 975 9.05 8.52 18.62
N ALA A 976 8.88 9.84 18.67
CA ALA A 976 9.80 10.73 19.37
C ALA A 976 9.96 10.29 20.83
N THR A 977 11.17 10.40 21.40
CA THR A 977 11.36 10.10 22.82
C THR A 977 10.79 11.24 23.67
N LEU A 978 9.83 10.93 24.55
CA LEU A 978 9.28 11.87 25.49
C LEU A 978 10.34 12.26 26.53
N THR A 979 10.57 13.57 26.68
CA THR A 979 11.53 14.13 27.63
C THR A 979 10.85 15.09 28.59
N HIS A 980 11.48 15.35 29.73
CA HIS A 980 11.05 16.37 30.69
C HIS A 980 12.22 17.20 31.18
N ARG A 981 11.92 18.43 31.59
CA ARG A 981 12.94 19.27 32.22
C ARG A 981 13.04 18.96 33.71
N ASN A 982 14.22 18.52 34.12
CA ASN A 982 14.51 18.28 35.53
C ASN A 982 14.64 19.63 36.27
N LYS A 983 13.82 19.82 37.31
CA LYS A 983 13.74 21.08 38.06
C LYS A 983 15.01 21.40 38.88
N SER A 984 15.85 20.41 39.16
CA SER A 984 17.05 20.59 39.98
C SER A 984 18.27 21.07 39.18
N ASN A 985 18.42 20.62 37.93
CA ASN A 985 19.58 20.90 37.08
C ASN A 985 19.23 21.62 35.77
N TRP A 986 17.93 21.84 35.51
CA TRP A 986 17.37 22.48 34.31
C TRP A 986 17.66 21.78 32.98
N LYS A 987 18.22 20.57 33.01
CA LYS A 987 18.51 19.75 31.81
C LYS A 987 17.27 18.96 31.37
N LEU A 988 17.24 18.62 30.08
CA LEU A 988 16.25 17.69 29.53
C LEU A 988 16.66 16.25 29.85
N GLU A 989 15.75 15.50 30.44
CA GLU A 989 15.93 14.10 30.83
C GLU A 989 14.82 13.24 30.20
N VAL A 990 15.16 12.01 29.86
CA VAL A 990 14.19 11.08 29.26
C VAL A 990 13.12 10.69 30.28
N SER A 991 11.87 10.72 29.84
CA SER A 991 10.74 10.26 30.65
C SER A 991 10.84 8.76 30.94
N PRO A 992 10.44 8.27 32.13
CA PRO A 992 10.23 6.84 32.35
C PRO A 992 9.31 6.22 31.29
N ASN A 993 8.27 6.97 30.89
CA ASN A 993 7.32 6.59 29.84
C ASN A 993 7.77 7.19 28.50
N LYS A 994 8.73 6.53 27.85
CA LYS A 994 9.48 7.04 26.68
C LYS A 994 8.63 7.41 25.48
N ILE A 995 7.48 6.77 25.28
CA ILE A 995 6.69 6.90 24.04
C ILE A 995 5.60 7.96 24.13
N GLY A 996 5.14 8.34 25.33
CA GLY A 996 4.04 9.30 25.47
C GLY A 996 3.46 9.36 26.88
N ILE A 997 2.51 10.27 27.07
CA ILE A 997 1.85 10.52 28.37
C ILE A 997 0.61 9.63 28.61
N ASN A 998 0.18 8.88 27.58
CA ASN A 998 -1.08 8.15 27.54
C ASN A 998 -0.83 6.66 27.19
N ILE A 999 -0.26 5.91 28.13
CA ILE A 999 0.10 4.50 27.93
C ILE A 999 -0.97 3.59 28.55
N GLY A 1000 -1.36 2.54 27.82
CA GLY A 1000 -2.25 1.49 28.32
C GLY A 1000 -3.74 1.79 28.19
N LEU A 1001 -4.13 2.86 27.48
CA LEU A 1001 -5.54 3.19 27.26
C LEU A 1001 -6.23 2.14 26.37
N GLU A 1002 -7.46 1.79 26.71
CA GLU A 1002 -8.31 0.83 25.99
C GLU A 1002 -9.23 1.53 24.98
N ASP A 1003 -9.61 2.79 25.25
CA ASP A 1003 -10.47 3.60 24.37
C ASP A 1003 -9.65 4.60 23.53
N CYS A 1004 -10.22 5.02 22.39
CA CYS A 1004 -9.72 6.16 21.64
C CYS A 1004 -10.15 7.49 22.29
N PHE A 1005 -9.30 8.07 23.14
CA PHE A 1005 -9.57 9.36 23.79
C PHE A 1005 -9.36 10.53 22.81
N GLY A 1006 -10.44 10.90 22.12
CA GLY A 1006 -10.47 11.96 21.10
C GLY A 1006 -10.07 13.37 21.60
N GLY A 1007 -9.93 13.56 22.91
CA GLY A 1007 -9.42 14.79 23.50
C GLY A 1007 -7.91 14.83 23.68
N HIS A 1008 -7.20 13.70 23.71
CA HIS A 1008 -5.79 13.73 24.10
C HIS A 1008 -4.85 12.57 23.69
N ALA A 1009 -5.35 11.41 23.24
CA ALA A 1009 -4.53 10.18 23.20
C ALA A 1009 -3.85 9.86 21.87
N ALA A 1010 -4.04 10.67 20.82
CA ALA A 1010 -3.52 10.32 19.51
C ALA A 1010 -2.03 10.68 19.32
N TYR A 1011 -1.46 10.11 18.27
CA TYR A 1011 -0.12 10.34 17.76
C TYR A 1011 -0.23 10.74 16.29
N CYS A 1012 0.62 11.65 15.82
CA CYS A 1012 0.72 12.02 14.41
C CYS A 1012 2.09 12.65 14.15
N SER A 1013 2.52 12.63 12.89
CA SER A 1013 3.71 13.36 12.47
C SER A 1013 3.42 14.86 12.27
N ALA A 1014 4.48 15.67 12.35
CA ALA A 1014 4.36 17.12 12.12
C ALA A 1014 3.92 17.44 10.68
N ALA A 1015 4.41 16.67 9.70
CA ALA A 1015 4.07 16.86 8.29
C ALA A 1015 2.56 16.65 8.05
N ASP A 1016 2.01 15.55 8.54
CA ASP A 1016 0.59 15.23 8.35
C ASP A 1016 -0.33 16.15 9.14
N TYR A 1017 0.03 16.50 10.38
CA TYR A 1017 -0.77 17.45 11.16
C TYR A 1017 -0.82 18.83 10.48
N MET A 1018 0.27 19.22 9.79
CA MET A 1018 0.29 20.45 9.00
C MET A 1018 -0.67 20.42 7.80
N GLU A 1019 -0.87 19.27 7.16
CA GLU A 1019 -1.85 19.13 6.08
C GLU A 1019 -3.29 19.35 6.57
N LEU A 1020 -3.60 18.95 7.81
CA LEU A 1020 -4.90 19.21 8.43
C LEU A 1020 -5.13 20.72 8.60
N LEU A 1021 -4.14 21.43 9.17
CA LEU A 1021 -4.21 22.88 9.34
C LEU A 1021 -4.33 23.60 7.99
N HIS A 1022 -3.58 23.15 6.99
CA HIS A 1022 -3.61 23.71 5.65
C HIS A 1022 -4.97 23.50 4.96
N SER A 1023 -5.58 22.32 5.07
CA SER A 1023 -6.91 22.06 4.48
C SER A 1023 -7.98 22.99 5.08
N LEU A 1024 -7.95 23.20 6.40
CA LEU A 1024 -8.85 24.13 7.09
C LEU A 1024 -8.59 25.60 6.70
N LEU A 1025 -7.32 26.01 6.57
CA LEU A 1025 -6.95 27.35 6.10
C LEU A 1025 -7.42 27.60 4.65
N ALA A 1026 -7.12 26.64 3.77
CA ALA A 1026 -7.47 26.70 2.36
C ALA A 1026 -8.99 26.68 2.16
N ASN A 1027 -9.71 26.06 3.10
CA ASN A 1027 -11.14 25.81 3.05
C ASN A 1027 -11.51 25.09 1.74
N ASP A 1028 -10.82 23.98 1.51
CA ASP A 1028 -10.73 23.25 0.25
C ASP A 1028 -11.80 22.17 0.06
N GLU A 1029 -12.71 22.03 1.01
CA GLU A 1029 -13.84 21.08 0.99
C GLU A 1029 -13.41 19.60 0.98
N ARG A 1030 -12.15 19.29 1.29
CA ARG A 1030 -11.67 17.90 1.38
C ARG A 1030 -12.18 17.18 2.63
N ILE A 1031 -12.31 17.90 3.75
CA ILE A 1031 -12.70 17.32 5.06
C ILE A 1031 -13.98 17.91 5.64
N LEU A 1032 -14.32 19.16 5.30
CA LEU A 1032 -15.55 19.85 5.73
C LEU A 1032 -15.98 20.81 4.64
N GLN A 1033 -17.28 20.97 4.44
CA GLN A 1033 -17.85 22.01 3.58
C GLN A 1033 -17.46 23.41 4.08
N LYS A 1034 -17.42 24.38 3.16
CA LYS A 1034 -17.01 25.76 3.49
C LYS A 1034 -17.74 26.36 4.68
N GLY A 1035 -19.06 26.17 4.72
CA GLY A 1035 -19.90 26.66 5.82
C GLY A 1035 -19.52 26.06 7.16
N SER A 1036 -19.16 24.76 7.21
CA SER A 1036 -18.75 24.10 8.45
C SER A 1036 -17.37 24.51 8.92
N VAL A 1037 -16.44 24.74 7.99
CA VAL A 1037 -15.15 25.36 8.33
C VAL A 1037 -15.39 26.77 8.89
N ASP A 1038 -16.30 27.56 8.30
CA ASP A 1038 -16.63 28.90 8.81
C ASP A 1038 -17.21 28.88 10.23
N LEU A 1039 -17.98 27.83 10.59
CA LEU A 1039 -18.46 27.62 11.96
C LEU A 1039 -17.31 27.48 12.96
N MET A 1040 -16.18 26.87 12.59
CA MET A 1040 -15.06 26.65 13.52
C MET A 1040 -14.47 27.94 14.10
N PHE A 1041 -14.61 29.06 13.39
CA PHE A 1041 -14.03 30.36 13.76
C PHE A 1041 -15.03 31.32 14.44
N GLN A 1042 -16.22 30.84 14.84
CA GLN A 1042 -17.26 31.65 15.46
C GLN A 1042 -17.23 31.60 17.00
N ASP A 1043 -17.94 32.54 17.62
CA ASP A 1043 -18.19 32.55 19.07
C ASP A 1043 -19.45 31.73 19.39
N TYR A 1044 -19.32 30.78 20.31
CA TYR A 1044 -20.43 29.96 20.81
C TYR A 1044 -20.59 29.99 22.32
N LEU A 1045 -19.77 30.77 23.03
CA LEU A 1045 -19.87 30.87 24.49
C LEU A 1045 -20.92 31.90 24.89
N LEU A 1046 -21.73 31.55 25.87
CA LEU A 1046 -22.54 32.55 26.58
C LEU A 1046 -21.62 33.46 27.40
N GLU A 1047 -22.07 34.69 27.66
CA GLU A 1047 -21.30 35.71 28.39
C GLU A 1047 -20.69 35.20 29.72
N GLU A 1048 -21.45 34.40 30.47
CA GLU A 1048 -20.95 33.81 31.72
C GLU A 1048 -19.82 32.80 31.47
N SER A 1049 -19.99 31.89 30.50
CA SER A 1049 -18.96 30.94 30.09
C SER A 1049 -17.71 31.64 29.58
N LYS A 1050 -17.88 32.69 28.77
CA LYS A 1050 -16.79 33.51 28.24
C LYS A 1050 -16.05 34.23 29.36
N ARG A 1051 -16.76 34.77 30.35
CA ARG A 1051 -16.15 35.35 31.56
C ARG A 1051 -15.32 34.31 32.32
N MET A 1052 -15.81 33.07 32.43
CA MET A 1052 -15.07 31.99 33.10
C MET A 1052 -13.80 31.58 32.33
N LEU A 1053 -13.85 31.52 31.00
CA LEU A 1053 -12.66 31.34 30.14
C LEU A 1053 -11.63 32.45 30.40
N GLN A 1054 -12.06 33.71 30.44
CA GLN A 1054 -11.17 34.85 30.72
C GLN A 1054 -10.52 34.76 32.12
N ILE A 1055 -11.25 34.28 33.13
CA ILE A 1055 -10.69 34.03 34.47
C ILE A 1055 -9.66 32.88 34.44
N ALA A 1056 -9.94 31.81 33.69
CA ALA A 1056 -9.02 30.68 33.55
C ALA A 1056 -7.69 31.09 32.89
N LEU A 1057 -7.75 31.93 31.85
CA LEU A 1057 -6.57 32.48 31.16
C LEU A 1057 -5.73 33.36 32.08
N LYS A 1058 -6.37 34.31 32.80
CA LYS A 1058 -5.67 35.20 33.74
C LYS A 1058 -5.00 34.46 34.90
N SER A 1059 -5.55 33.33 35.30
CA SER A 1059 -5.00 32.49 36.37
C SER A 1059 -3.98 31.45 35.89
N GLN A 1060 -3.62 31.46 34.60
CA GLN A 1060 -2.71 30.49 33.95
C GLN A 1060 -3.11 29.02 34.17
N LYS A 1061 -4.40 28.75 34.40
CA LYS A 1061 -4.88 27.40 34.76
C LYS A 1061 -4.90 26.41 33.60
N LEU A 1062 -4.77 26.87 32.36
CA LEU A 1062 -4.87 26.01 31.18
C LEU A 1062 -3.67 25.06 31.04
N GLY A 1063 -2.49 25.46 31.53
CA GLY A 1063 -1.30 24.59 31.52
C GLY A 1063 -0.83 24.15 30.13
N VAL A 1064 -1.25 24.82 29.06
CA VAL A 1064 -0.88 24.54 27.65
C VAL A 1064 -0.84 25.84 26.84
N GLY A 1065 -0.06 25.85 25.76
CA GLY A 1065 0.02 26.96 24.78
C GLY A 1065 0.69 28.23 25.29
N ASP A 1066 0.88 29.21 24.40
CA ASP A 1066 1.32 30.57 24.73
C ASP A 1066 0.24 31.57 24.27
N PHE A 1067 -0.52 32.11 25.22
CA PHE A 1067 -1.64 33.02 24.96
C PHE A 1067 -1.30 34.43 25.45
N TYR A 1068 -1.48 35.43 24.59
CA TYR A 1068 -1.19 36.81 24.93
C TYR A 1068 -2.21 37.32 25.94
N ALA A 1069 -1.73 37.88 27.05
CA ALA A 1069 -2.62 38.52 28.01
C ALA A 1069 -3.37 39.74 27.44
N GLY A 1070 -2.85 40.35 26.35
CA GLY A 1070 -3.47 41.50 25.68
C GLY A 1070 -4.51 41.14 24.62
N GLU A 1071 -4.71 39.86 24.31
CA GLU A 1071 -5.77 39.40 23.40
C GLU A 1071 -7.03 39.02 24.18
N THR A 1072 -8.20 39.29 23.59
CA THR A 1072 -9.47 38.75 24.06
C THR A 1072 -9.82 37.51 23.26
N TYR A 1073 -10.27 36.48 23.97
CA TYR A 1073 -10.52 35.17 23.40
C TYR A 1073 -11.93 34.68 23.70
N THR A 1074 -12.50 33.99 22.72
CA THR A 1074 -13.63 33.09 22.89
C THR A 1074 -13.24 31.66 22.49
N TRP A 1075 -14.21 30.77 22.38
CA TRP A 1075 -14.00 29.38 21.99
C TRP A 1075 -14.86 29.02 20.77
N GLY A 1076 -14.18 28.60 19.71
CA GLY A 1076 -14.78 28.09 18.48
C GLY A 1076 -14.83 26.56 18.47
N PHE A 1077 -15.04 25.94 17.32
CA PHE A 1077 -14.95 24.48 17.24
C PHE A 1077 -13.50 24.06 16.96
N GLY A 1078 -12.86 23.42 17.94
CA GLY A 1078 -11.52 22.84 17.85
C GLY A 1078 -10.43 23.61 18.61
N GLY A 1079 -10.68 24.87 18.99
CA GLY A 1079 -9.73 25.70 19.71
C GLY A 1079 -10.28 27.07 20.13
N MET A 1080 -9.41 27.90 20.70
CA MET A 1080 -9.74 29.28 21.05
C MET A 1080 -9.73 30.17 19.82
N VAL A 1081 -10.62 31.16 19.79
CA VAL A 1081 -10.72 32.15 18.72
C VAL A 1081 -10.36 33.52 19.28
N ILE A 1082 -9.44 34.21 18.61
CA ILE A 1082 -9.10 35.60 18.92
C ILE A 1082 -10.23 36.51 18.40
N GLU A 1083 -10.81 37.35 19.24
CA GLU A 1083 -11.99 38.15 18.85
C GLU A 1083 -11.62 39.36 17.99
N GLU A 1084 -10.60 40.09 18.40
CA GLU A 1084 -10.14 41.32 17.76
C GLU A 1084 -8.65 41.23 17.47
N ALA A 1085 -8.21 41.87 16.38
CA ALA A 1085 -6.78 41.97 16.08
C ALA A 1085 -6.08 42.67 17.25
N PRO A 1086 -4.95 42.15 17.73
CA PRO A 1086 -4.28 42.78 18.85
C PRO A 1086 -3.72 44.14 18.40
N GLY A 1087 -3.62 45.10 19.33
CA GLY A 1087 -3.11 46.44 19.03
C GLY A 1087 -1.66 46.43 18.50
N HIS A 1088 -1.16 47.56 17.99
CA HIS A 1088 0.18 47.67 17.40
C HIS A 1088 1.33 47.21 18.33
N ASP A 1089 1.09 47.18 19.65
CA ASP A 1089 2.04 46.75 20.68
C ASP A 1089 2.03 45.23 20.96
N ALA A 1090 1.28 44.44 20.19
CA ALA A 1090 1.24 43.00 20.35
C ALA A 1090 2.56 42.35 19.90
N PRO A 1091 3.09 41.36 20.64
CA PRO A 1091 4.34 40.70 20.28
C PRO A 1091 4.25 39.84 19.02
N TYR A 1092 3.05 39.70 18.42
CA TYR A 1092 2.77 38.98 17.19
C TYR A 1092 1.55 39.58 16.45
N ALA A 1093 1.54 39.53 15.12
CA ALA A 1093 0.57 40.14 14.22
C ALA A 1093 -0.51 39.15 13.76
N ARG A 1094 -1.12 38.42 14.70
CA ARG A 1094 -2.25 37.52 14.38
C ARG A 1094 -3.49 38.34 14.01
N GLY A 1095 -4.17 37.92 12.95
CA GLY A 1095 -5.39 38.53 12.48
C GLY A 1095 -6.58 38.28 13.43
N PRO A 1096 -7.65 39.08 13.30
CA PRO A 1096 -8.90 38.82 14.02
C PRO A 1096 -9.45 37.45 13.60
N ARG A 1097 -10.17 36.79 14.51
CA ARG A 1097 -10.74 35.46 14.29
C ARG A 1097 -9.70 34.36 14.01
N THR A 1098 -8.43 34.53 14.41
CA THR A 1098 -7.46 33.43 14.35
C THR A 1098 -7.86 32.31 15.32
N LEU A 1099 -7.87 31.07 14.84
CA LEU A 1099 -8.14 29.87 15.65
C LEU A 1099 -6.81 29.30 16.16
N VAL A 1100 -6.69 29.07 17.46
CA VAL A 1100 -5.43 28.68 18.13
C VAL A 1100 -5.64 27.61 19.19
N TRP A 1101 -4.68 26.70 19.35
CA TRP A 1101 -4.63 25.81 20.51
C TRP A 1101 -3.22 25.24 20.76
N GLY A 1102 -3.07 24.48 21.85
CA GLY A 1102 -1.80 23.87 22.24
C GLY A 1102 -1.93 22.51 22.92
N GLY A 1103 -0.80 21.80 23.01
CA GLY A 1103 -0.68 20.45 23.58
C GLY A 1103 0.19 20.42 24.85
N TYR A 1104 -0.06 19.44 25.72
CA TYR A 1104 0.63 19.29 27.01
C TYR A 1104 2.13 18.96 26.89
N THR A 1105 2.56 18.51 25.72
CA THR A 1105 3.96 18.29 25.35
C THR A 1105 4.58 19.54 24.70
N ASN A 1106 4.16 20.74 25.12
CA ASN A 1106 4.61 22.04 24.62
C ASN A 1106 4.51 22.18 23.09
N GLN A 1107 3.35 21.83 22.56
CA GLN A 1107 2.99 21.98 21.15
C GLN A 1107 2.06 23.17 20.96
N PHE A 1108 2.10 23.82 19.81
CA PHE A 1108 1.27 24.99 19.51
C PHE A 1108 0.91 25.06 18.04
N TRP A 1109 -0.33 25.44 17.72
CA TRP A 1109 -0.77 25.67 16.34
C TRP A 1109 -1.73 26.85 16.23
N TYR A 1110 -1.78 27.45 15.05
CA TYR A 1110 -2.75 28.49 14.71
C TYR A 1110 -3.19 28.42 13.23
N ILE A 1111 -4.40 28.88 12.97
CA ILE A 1111 -4.96 29.10 11.62
C ILE A 1111 -5.49 30.53 11.56
N ASP A 1112 -4.80 31.37 10.80
CA ASP A 1112 -5.11 32.79 10.60
C ASP A 1112 -5.57 33.01 9.16
N ARG A 1113 -6.89 33.07 8.98
CA ARG A 1113 -7.50 33.26 7.65
C ARG A 1113 -7.36 34.69 7.14
N SER A 1114 -7.20 35.68 8.02
CA SER A 1114 -7.03 37.09 7.63
C SER A 1114 -5.68 37.31 6.98
N ASN A 1115 -4.63 36.68 7.51
CA ASN A 1115 -3.28 36.73 6.95
C ASN A 1115 -2.96 35.53 6.04
N ALA A 1116 -3.94 34.66 5.78
CA ALA A 1116 -3.82 33.48 4.93
C ALA A 1116 -2.64 32.56 5.30
N VAL A 1117 -2.40 32.37 6.60
CA VAL A 1117 -1.29 31.60 7.15
C VAL A 1117 -1.76 30.63 8.23
N CYS A 1118 -1.15 29.45 8.28
CA CYS A 1118 -1.25 28.54 9.41
C CYS A 1118 0.15 28.11 9.83
N GLY A 1119 0.31 27.77 11.10
CA GLY A 1119 1.60 27.40 11.67
C GLY A 1119 1.48 26.28 12.69
N LEU A 1120 2.50 25.43 12.73
CA LEU A 1120 2.64 24.31 13.66
C LEU A 1120 4.03 24.33 14.31
N PHE A 1121 4.04 24.27 15.64
CA PHE A 1121 5.21 24.09 16.48
C PHE A 1121 5.07 22.78 17.26
N MET A 1122 6.00 21.85 17.06
CA MET A 1122 5.97 20.55 17.75
C MET A 1122 7.22 20.32 18.59
N THR A 1123 6.99 19.86 19.82
CA THR A 1123 8.02 19.28 20.68
C THR A 1123 7.49 18.02 21.36
N HIS A 1124 8.40 17.25 21.98
CA HIS A 1124 8.06 16.10 22.82
C HIS A 1124 8.62 16.29 24.24
N VAL A 1125 8.39 17.48 24.80
CA VAL A 1125 8.85 17.89 26.13
C VAL A 1125 7.65 18.13 27.05
N PHE A 1126 7.59 17.47 28.19
CA PHE A 1126 6.54 17.66 29.20
C PHE A 1126 7.13 18.08 30.57
N PRO A 1127 6.32 18.63 31.49
CA PRO A 1127 4.97 19.15 31.29
C PRO A 1127 4.97 20.53 30.63
N SER A 1128 3.82 20.94 30.08
CA SER A 1128 3.58 22.32 29.67
C SER A 1128 3.02 23.16 30.84
N PRO A 1129 3.33 24.46 30.94
CA PRO A 1129 4.30 25.21 30.13
C PRO A 1129 5.75 24.98 30.58
N ASP A 1130 6.66 24.72 29.63
CA ASP A 1130 8.11 24.81 29.86
C ASP A 1130 8.60 26.21 29.49
N HIS A 1131 9.31 26.88 30.41
CA HIS A 1131 9.67 28.28 30.24
C HIS A 1131 10.59 28.54 29.03
N GLU A 1132 11.52 27.63 28.75
CA GLU A 1132 12.43 27.80 27.60
C GLU A 1132 11.72 27.49 26.29
N ILE A 1133 10.88 26.44 26.25
CA ILE A 1133 10.09 26.14 25.05
C ILE A 1133 9.09 27.26 24.74
N GLN A 1134 8.54 27.93 25.75
CA GLN A 1134 7.65 29.08 25.56
C GLN A 1134 8.35 30.26 24.85
N LYS A 1135 9.64 30.51 25.12
CA LYS A 1135 10.41 31.51 24.36
C LYS A 1135 10.53 31.12 22.88
N LEU A 1136 10.70 29.84 22.60
CA LEU A 1136 10.79 29.30 21.24
C LEU A 1136 9.44 29.37 20.52
N ILE A 1137 8.33 29.09 21.21
CA ILE A 1137 6.97 29.28 20.68
C ILE A 1137 6.73 30.76 20.34
N ARG A 1138 7.22 31.71 21.15
CA ARG A 1138 7.15 33.15 20.85
C ARG A 1138 7.99 33.53 19.64
N ALA A 1139 9.25 33.08 19.60
CA ALA A 1139 10.13 33.33 18.47
C ALA A 1139 9.56 32.76 17.16
N PHE A 1140 9.00 31.55 17.22
CA PHE A 1140 8.28 30.93 16.11
C PHE A 1140 7.12 31.82 15.64
N GLN A 1141 6.28 32.32 16.55
CA GLN A 1141 5.18 33.21 16.18
C GLN A 1141 5.64 34.56 15.64
N GLN A 1142 6.83 35.03 16.03
CA GLN A 1142 7.43 36.30 15.57
C GLN A 1142 8.07 36.21 14.19
N TYR A 1143 8.68 35.07 13.85
CA TYR A 1143 9.47 34.90 12.62
C TYR A 1143 8.64 35.03 11.33
N PHE A 1144 7.34 34.76 11.37
CA PHE A 1144 6.46 34.75 10.20
C PHE A 1144 5.67 36.05 9.99
N ILE A 1145 6.06 37.11 10.70
CA ILE A 1145 5.57 38.50 10.57
C ILE A 1145 6.70 39.32 9.94
#